data_AF-A0A3Q7S9M2-F1
#
_entry.id   AF-A0A3Q7S9M2-F1
#
_cell.length_a   1.000
_cell.length_b   1.000
_cell.length_c   1.000
_cell.angle_alpha   90.00
_cell.angle_beta   90.00
_cell.angle_gamma   90.00
#
_symmetry.space_group_name_H-M   'P 1'
#
loop_
_entity.id
_entity.type
_entity.pdbx_description
1 polymer ?
#
loop_
_entity_poly.entity_id
_entity_poly.type
_entity_poly.pdbx_seq_one_letter_code
_entity_poly.pdbx_strand_id
1 'polypeptide(L)'
;MGQCNALLLYASGVRCSDENAKVEEGWHQITSAGEGQLMQNKSPAHMSTPRPQKVSSNAPRTCLTLKKPHLKDVDGGIDQDIFDINEDLGLDLFEGDIRLDGAQDRNSIIGEEYRWPHTIPYVLEDSLEMNARGVILNAFERYRLKTCIDFKPWTGEANYISVFKGSGCWSSVGNRHVGKQELSIGTNCDRIATIQHEFLHALGFWHEQSRSDRDDYVRIMWDRIQSGREHNFNTYDDQVSDSLNVPYDYTSVMHYSKTAFQNGTEPTIVTRISDFMDVIGQRMDFSDYDLLKLNRLYNCTTSLSFMDSCNFELENVCGMIQSSGDNTDWQWVSRVPRGPESDHSNMGQCKGSGFFMHFNSSSVSVGATAMLESRTLYPKRGFQCLQFYLYNSGSENDQLNIYTREYTADHVNGTLTLVEEIKDIPIGSWQLYHVTLKVTNKFRVVFGGVRGAGASLGGLSIDDINLSETQCPHHIWHIKNFTQYIGSSSGTLYSPPFYSSKGYAFQIHLNLSHSTNAGIYFHLISGANDDQLQWPCPWQQATMTLLDQNPDIRQRMSNQRSVTTDPFMTTDNGNYFWDRPSKVGEVAFFPNGTQFRRGRGYGTSAFITHTRLKSRDFIKGGDVYILLTVEDISHLNSTQVQPTPTSNTIDLCTNFKCENDGICIVQNGKPECRCLSGEDWWYMGERCERRGSIQDTIVIAASSTAAVFAVMLIVTLVSVYCVRKRYRSRTSSNTADMTLENEHAF
;
A
#
# COMPACT_ATOMS: atom_id res chain seq x y z
N MET A 1 -7.72 -2.65 -32.85
CA MET A 1 -7.75 -4.10 -32.56
C MET A 1 -6.32 -4.59 -32.46
N GLY A 2 -5.99 -5.16 -31.32
CA GLY A 2 -4.65 -5.54 -30.87
C GLY A 2 -4.65 -5.57 -29.35
N GLN A 3 -5.46 -6.47 -28.77
CA GLN A 3 -5.55 -6.68 -27.33
C GLN A 3 -4.26 -7.34 -26.84
N CYS A 4 -3.48 -6.64 -26.02
CA CYS A 4 -2.51 -7.30 -25.14
C CYS A 4 -3.26 -7.83 -23.93
N ASN A 5 -3.61 -9.11 -23.98
CA ASN A 5 -3.71 -9.88 -22.75
C ASN A 5 -2.30 -9.93 -22.15
N ALA A 6 -2.18 -9.56 -20.88
CA ALA A 6 -0.99 -9.84 -20.08
C ALA A 6 -0.86 -11.37 -19.92
N LEU A 7 -0.29 -12.03 -20.92
CA LEU A 7 0.37 -13.32 -20.74
C LEU A 7 1.85 -13.03 -20.55
N LEU A 8 2.33 -13.24 -19.33
CA LEU A 8 3.73 -13.41 -19.00
C LEU A 8 4.30 -14.56 -19.85
N LEU A 9 4.95 -14.22 -20.97
CA LEU A 9 5.83 -15.14 -21.69
C LEU A 9 7.26 -14.86 -21.25
N TYR A 10 7.74 -15.71 -20.35
CA TYR A 10 9.15 -15.80 -19.97
C TYR A 10 10.00 -16.11 -21.21
N ALA A 11 10.99 -15.26 -21.47
CA ALA A 11 11.90 -15.42 -22.58
C ALA A 11 12.73 -16.70 -22.43
N SER A 12 12.54 -17.60 -23.39
CA SER A 12 13.34 -18.80 -23.63
C SER A 12 14.78 -18.44 -23.99
N GLY A 13 15.74 -18.97 -23.24
CA GLY A 13 17.16 -18.91 -23.56
C GLY A 13 17.48 -19.68 -24.84
N VAL A 14 18.00 -18.99 -25.85
CA VAL A 14 18.56 -19.60 -27.06
C VAL A 14 20.00 -20.03 -26.78
N ARG A 15 20.25 -21.31 -27.05
CA ARG A 15 21.58 -21.95 -27.07
C ARG A 15 22.50 -21.24 -28.07
N CYS A 16 23.66 -20.79 -27.59
CA CYS A 16 24.85 -20.66 -28.43
C CYS A 16 25.70 -21.93 -28.26
N SER A 17 25.99 -22.55 -29.39
CA SER A 17 26.90 -23.67 -29.59
C SER A 17 28.35 -23.23 -29.46
N ASP A 18 29.10 -23.81 -28.53
CA ASP A 18 30.56 -23.78 -28.54
C ASP A 18 31.10 -25.14 -28.97
N GLU A 19 31.67 -25.17 -30.18
CA GLU A 19 32.59 -26.20 -30.65
C GLU A 19 34.01 -25.90 -30.12
N ASN A 20 34.73 -26.99 -29.84
CA ASN A 20 36.19 -27.11 -29.74
C ASN A 20 36.91 -26.66 -28.46
N ALA A 21 37.08 -27.60 -27.53
CA ALA A 21 38.37 -27.78 -26.85
C ALA A 21 38.65 -29.28 -26.61
N LYS A 22 39.83 -29.71 -27.05
CA LYS A 22 40.33 -31.09 -27.05
C LYS A 22 40.62 -31.62 -25.64
N VAL A 23 40.48 -32.94 -25.56
CA VAL A 23 40.82 -33.91 -24.50
C VAL A 23 42.34 -34.14 -24.39
N GLU A 24 42.83 -34.43 -23.18
CA GLU A 24 43.79 -35.52 -22.85
C GLU A 24 43.76 -35.74 -21.32
N GLU A 25 43.13 -36.84 -20.84
CA GLU A 25 43.75 -38.09 -20.32
C GLU A 25 44.40 -37.96 -18.92
N GLY A 26 44.19 -38.80 -17.91
CA GLY A 26 43.52 -40.09 -17.75
C GLY A 26 43.91 -40.74 -16.40
N TRP A 27 43.28 -41.89 -16.08
CA TRP A 27 43.64 -42.93 -15.07
C TRP A 27 43.27 -42.67 -13.59
N HIS A 28 42.73 -43.58 -12.75
CA HIS A 28 42.36 -45.03 -12.73
C HIS A 28 41.36 -45.19 -11.54
N GLN A 29 40.20 -45.89 -11.64
CA GLN A 29 39.91 -47.29 -11.21
C GLN A 29 40.52 -47.71 -9.83
N ILE A 30 39.90 -48.45 -8.87
CA ILE A 30 38.78 -49.42 -8.86
C ILE A 30 38.52 -49.91 -7.39
N THR A 31 37.26 -50.29 -7.06
CA THR A 31 36.76 -51.30 -6.05
C THR A 31 37.04 -51.16 -4.54
N SER A 32 36.30 -51.78 -3.58
CA SER A 32 34.92 -52.29 -3.39
C SER A 32 34.87 -53.01 -2.03
N ALA A 33 33.73 -52.99 -1.33
CA ALA A 33 33.27 -53.90 -0.24
C ALA A 33 34.06 -53.89 1.09
N GLY A 34 33.49 -54.06 2.28
CA GLY A 34 32.13 -54.35 2.76
C GLY A 34 32.25 -54.96 4.18
N GLU A 35 31.34 -54.57 5.10
CA GLU A 35 30.83 -55.28 6.32
C GLU A 35 31.83 -55.95 7.32
N GLY A 36 31.67 -55.95 8.66
CA GLY A 36 30.63 -55.55 9.59
C GLY A 36 30.96 -56.04 11.02
N GLN A 37 30.39 -55.34 12.02
CA GLN A 37 29.91 -55.80 13.34
C GLN A 37 30.80 -56.29 14.53
N LEU A 38 30.59 -55.55 15.64
CA LEU A 38 30.17 -55.95 17.02
C LEU A 38 31.17 -56.16 18.21
N MET A 39 30.90 -55.36 19.25
CA MET A 39 30.81 -55.64 20.72
C MET A 39 32.03 -55.58 21.69
N GLN A 40 31.85 -54.65 22.65
CA GLN A 40 31.88 -54.79 24.13
C GLN A 40 33.16 -54.71 24.99
N ASN A 41 33.17 -53.63 25.80
CA ASN A 41 33.27 -53.53 27.28
C ASN A 41 34.58 -53.71 28.08
N LYS A 42 34.78 -52.70 28.96
CA LYS A 42 35.31 -52.67 30.36
C LYS A 42 36.80 -52.38 30.64
N SER A 43 36.99 -51.28 31.39
CA SER A 43 38.15 -50.90 32.24
C SER A 43 38.35 -51.83 33.46
N PRO A 44 39.46 -51.79 34.25
CA PRO A 44 39.81 -50.68 35.19
C PRO A 44 41.32 -50.41 35.52
N ALA A 45 41.53 -49.29 36.25
CA ALA A 45 42.62 -48.71 37.10
C ALA A 45 43.91 -49.52 37.48
N HIS A 46 45.07 -49.01 37.98
CA HIS A 46 45.45 -47.85 38.85
C HIS A 46 47.01 -47.69 38.97
N MET A 47 47.52 -46.44 39.10
CA MET A 47 48.59 -45.89 40.01
C MET A 47 50.06 -46.42 40.00
N SER A 48 51.15 -45.64 39.84
CA SER A 48 51.73 -44.65 40.82
C SER A 48 53.08 -44.01 40.34
N THR A 49 53.46 -42.88 40.97
CA THR A 49 54.44 -41.75 40.72
C THR A 49 55.97 -42.01 41.01
N PRO A 50 56.99 -41.07 40.96
CA PRO A 50 57.03 -39.57 40.87
C PRO A 50 58.18 -38.81 40.08
N ARG A 51 57.93 -37.51 39.79
CA ARG A 51 58.74 -36.23 39.63
C ARG A 51 60.24 -36.17 39.20
N PRO A 52 60.65 -35.12 38.42
CA PRO A 52 60.91 -33.76 38.97
C PRO A 52 60.34 -32.55 38.17
N GLN A 53 60.27 -31.40 38.87
CA GLN A 53 59.90 -30.03 38.44
C GLN A 53 60.96 -29.38 37.52
N LYS A 54 60.83 -28.21 36.86
CA LYS A 54 59.75 -27.32 36.36
C LYS A 54 60.50 -26.11 35.73
N VAL A 55 60.19 -25.69 34.50
CA VAL A 55 60.47 -24.31 34.03
C VAL A 55 59.22 -23.78 33.35
N SER A 56 58.83 -22.56 33.73
CA SER A 56 57.52 -21.97 33.46
C SER A 56 57.49 -21.21 32.13
N SER A 57 56.38 -21.31 31.40
CA SER A 57 55.89 -20.19 30.59
C SER A 57 54.36 -20.12 30.76
N ASN A 58 53.91 -19.08 31.45
CA ASN A 58 52.51 -18.72 31.56
C ASN A 58 52.14 -17.90 30.32
N ALA A 59 51.28 -18.44 29.45
CA ALA A 59 50.47 -17.64 28.54
C ALA A 59 49.00 -18.02 28.79
N PRO A 60 48.14 -17.09 29.21
CA PRO A 60 46.73 -17.39 29.43
C PRO A 60 46.08 -17.68 28.07
N ARG A 61 45.45 -18.86 27.95
CA ARG A 61 44.50 -19.13 26.86
C ARG A 61 43.30 -18.20 27.05
N THR A 62 43.26 -17.12 26.28
CA THR A 62 42.07 -16.31 26.07
C THR A 62 41.04 -17.16 25.34
N CYS A 63 39.99 -17.61 26.03
CA CYS A 63 38.75 -17.97 25.36
C CYS A 63 38.27 -16.72 24.63
N LEU A 64 38.25 -16.76 23.30
CA LEU A 64 37.57 -15.77 22.48
C LEU A 64 36.08 -15.86 22.81
N THR A 65 35.59 -14.94 23.63
CA THR A 65 34.17 -14.62 23.70
C THR A 65 33.74 -14.17 22.31
N LEU A 66 32.96 -14.99 21.61
CA LEU A 66 32.23 -14.56 20.42
C LEU A 66 31.44 -13.30 20.80
N LYS A 67 31.83 -12.13 20.25
CA LYS A 67 31.02 -10.92 20.36
C LYS A 67 29.64 -11.25 19.80
N LYS A 68 28.61 -11.26 20.64
CA LYS A 68 27.22 -11.36 20.18
C LYS A 68 26.96 -10.25 19.17
N PRO A 69 26.19 -10.51 18.09
CA PRO A 69 25.95 -9.52 17.06
C PRO A 69 25.28 -8.26 17.65
N HIS A 70 25.69 -7.09 17.17
CA HIS A 70 25.17 -5.77 17.53
C HIS A 70 23.73 -5.53 16.99
N LEU A 71 23.02 -6.61 16.66
CA LEU A 71 21.71 -6.63 16.03
C LEU A 71 20.77 -7.48 16.90
N LYS A 72 19.59 -6.95 17.18
CA LYS A 72 18.46 -7.70 17.71
C LYS A 72 17.54 -8.02 16.52
N ASP A 73 17.40 -9.30 16.23
CA ASP A 73 16.49 -9.80 15.23
C ASP A 73 15.15 -10.14 15.89
N VAL A 74 14.07 -9.51 15.43
CA VAL A 74 12.71 -9.76 15.92
C VAL A 74 12.19 -11.12 15.51
N ASP A 75 12.69 -11.67 14.39
CA ASP A 75 12.27 -12.98 13.89
C ASP A 75 13.19 -14.11 14.38
N GLY A 76 14.16 -13.81 15.27
CA GLY A 76 14.98 -14.83 15.92
C GLY A 76 15.89 -15.64 14.99
N GLY A 77 16.16 -15.15 13.77
CA GLY A 77 16.90 -15.87 12.74
C GLY A 77 16.06 -16.85 11.92
N ILE A 78 14.74 -16.85 12.08
CA ILE A 78 13.80 -17.78 11.45
C ILE A 78 12.75 -16.98 10.67
N ASP A 79 12.36 -17.45 9.50
CA ASP A 79 11.26 -16.87 8.73
C ASP A 79 9.97 -17.64 9.05
N GLN A 80 9.38 -17.39 10.23
CA GLN A 80 8.12 -18.01 10.62
C GLN A 80 6.93 -17.31 9.95
N ASP A 81 6.02 -18.10 9.40
CA ASP A 81 4.72 -17.66 8.90
C ASP A 81 3.63 -17.80 9.98
N ILE A 82 2.41 -17.33 9.69
CA ILE A 82 1.23 -17.40 10.58
C ILE A 82 1.03 -18.82 11.14
N PHE A 83 1.07 -19.81 10.25
CA PHE A 83 0.83 -21.21 10.60
C PHE A 83 1.92 -21.78 11.51
N ASP A 84 3.18 -21.35 11.34
CA ASP A 84 4.28 -21.79 12.19
C ASP A 84 4.13 -21.20 13.61
N ILE A 85 3.75 -19.92 13.71
CA ILE A 85 3.51 -19.24 14.99
C ILE A 85 2.39 -19.93 15.77
N ASN A 86 1.27 -20.24 15.10
CA ASN A 86 0.12 -20.85 15.76
C ASN A 86 0.36 -22.33 16.10
N GLU A 87 1.11 -23.05 15.26
CA GLU A 87 1.50 -24.44 15.51
C GLU A 87 2.44 -24.56 16.72
N ASP A 88 3.45 -23.67 16.82
CA ASP A 88 4.38 -23.65 17.97
C ASP A 88 3.64 -23.38 19.30
N LEU A 89 2.50 -22.71 19.24
CA LEU A 89 1.62 -22.44 20.38
C LEU A 89 0.57 -23.54 20.63
N GLY A 90 0.45 -24.51 19.73
CA GLY A 90 -0.47 -25.64 19.84
C GLY A 90 -1.95 -25.24 19.85
N LEU A 91 -2.32 -24.20 19.09
CA LEU A 91 -3.68 -23.64 19.11
C LEU A 91 -4.74 -24.54 18.47
N ASP A 92 -4.33 -25.41 17.53
CA ASP A 92 -5.19 -26.36 16.81
C ASP A 92 -6.48 -25.72 16.24
N LEU A 93 -6.30 -24.54 15.64
CA LEU A 93 -7.35 -23.81 14.94
C LEU A 93 -7.60 -24.44 13.57
N PHE A 94 -8.80 -24.23 13.03
CA PHE A 94 -9.13 -24.72 11.70
C PHE A 94 -8.23 -24.05 10.68
N GLU A 95 -7.60 -24.84 9.80
CA GLU A 95 -6.62 -24.31 8.85
C GLU A 95 -5.55 -23.42 9.52
N GLY A 96 -5.18 -23.72 10.77
CA GLY A 96 -4.10 -23.04 11.48
C GLY A 96 -4.46 -21.71 12.15
N ASP A 97 -5.35 -20.90 11.58
CA ASP A 97 -5.64 -19.53 12.03
C ASP A 97 -7.12 -19.12 11.91
N ILE A 98 -8.01 -20.06 11.55
CA ILE A 98 -9.45 -19.78 11.49
C ILE A 98 -10.14 -20.24 12.77
N ARG A 99 -10.77 -19.30 13.46
CA ARG A 99 -11.63 -19.59 14.62
C ARG A 99 -13.06 -19.86 14.16
N LEU A 100 -13.45 -21.13 14.21
CA LEU A 100 -14.83 -21.56 13.95
C LEU A 100 -15.70 -21.32 15.20
N ASP A 101 -16.85 -20.69 15.01
CA ASP A 101 -17.87 -20.60 16.06
C ASP A 101 -18.73 -21.87 16.01
N GLY A 102 -19.05 -22.49 17.16
CA GLY A 102 -19.70 -23.81 17.26
C GLY A 102 -21.08 -24.00 16.59
N ALA A 103 -21.59 -22.98 15.87
CA ALA A 103 -22.77 -23.04 15.00
C ALA A 103 -22.42 -23.09 13.49
N GLN A 104 -21.15 -23.01 13.10
CA GLN A 104 -20.70 -23.37 11.75
C GLN A 104 -20.78 -24.89 11.63
N ASP A 105 -21.60 -25.40 10.72
CA ASP A 105 -21.55 -26.78 10.22
C ASP A 105 -20.24 -27.01 9.46
N ARG A 106 -19.06 -26.80 10.08
CA ARG A 106 -17.71 -26.85 9.49
C ARG A 106 -17.48 -26.07 8.17
N ASN A 107 -18.51 -25.47 7.58
CA ASN A 107 -18.60 -25.18 6.15
C ASN A 107 -19.67 -24.11 5.88
N SER A 108 -19.29 -22.84 5.79
CA SER A 108 -19.88 -21.85 4.87
C SER A 108 -19.15 -20.52 5.00
N ILE A 109 -18.95 -19.82 3.87
CA ILE A 109 -19.49 -18.45 3.74
C ILE A 109 -19.77 -18.10 2.26
N ILE A 110 -20.93 -18.56 1.81
CA ILE A 110 -21.75 -17.90 0.77
C ILE A 110 -22.99 -17.41 1.52
N GLY A 111 -23.24 -16.10 1.48
CA GLY A 111 -24.37 -15.47 2.20
C GLY A 111 -24.13 -13.99 2.42
N GLU A 112 -25.09 -13.15 2.03
CA GLU A 112 -25.04 -11.69 2.26
C GLU A 112 -25.07 -11.36 3.75
N GLU A 113 -25.64 -12.24 4.57
CA GLU A 113 -25.70 -12.10 6.01
C GLU A 113 -24.30 -12.06 6.64
N TYR A 114 -23.29 -12.73 6.10
CA TYR A 114 -21.95 -12.72 6.70
C TYR A 114 -21.09 -11.54 6.26
N ARG A 115 -21.66 -10.56 5.55
CA ARG A 115 -20.95 -9.36 5.11
C ARG A 115 -20.88 -8.33 6.23
N TRP A 116 -19.71 -7.76 6.41
CA TRP A 116 -19.58 -6.48 7.11
C TRP A 116 -20.17 -5.34 6.26
N PRO A 117 -20.59 -4.20 6.85
CA PRO A 117 -20.74 -2.96 6.10
C PRO A 117 -19.41 -2.50 5.50
N HIS A 118 -19.45 -1.66 4.46
CA HIS A 118 -18.26 -1.09 3.82
C HIS A 118 -17.31 -0.39 4.79
N THR A 119 -17.84 0.22 5.86
CA THR A 119 -17.03 0.81 6.93
C THR A 119 -17.12 -0.03 8.20
N ILE A 120 -16.05 -0.74 8.51
CA ILE A 120 -15.97 -1.70 9.62
C ILE A 120 -15.63 -0.96 10.93
N PRO A 121 -16.49 -1.05 11.96
CA PRO A 121 -16.17 -0.54 13.29
C PRO A 121 -15.09 -1.41 13.95
N TYR A 122 -14.07 -0.79 14.54
CA TYR A 122 -12.98 -1.50 15.22
C TYR A 122 -12.66 -0.93 16.61
N VAL A 123 -12.12 -1.78 17.47
CA VAL A 123 -11.44 -1.42 18.72
C VAL A 123 -10.04 -2.03 18.68
N LEU A 124 -9.02 -1.23 18.98
CA LEU A 124 -7.68 -1.74 19.29
C LEU A 124 -7.62 -1.87 20.82
N GLU A 125 -7.49 -3.09 21.33
CA GLU A 125 -7.49 -3.33 22.78
C GLU A 125 -6.14 -2.98 23.41
N ASP A 126 -6.16 -2.65 24.70
CA ASP A 126 -4.96 -2.23 25.43
C ASP A 126 -3.89 -3.33 25.56
N SER A 127 -4.26 -4.59 25.33
CA SER A 127 -3.34 -5.73 25.33
C SER A 127 -2.37 -5.72 24.14
N LEU A 128 -2.70 -5.01 23.05
CA LEU A 128 -1.86 -4.94 21.85
C LEU A 128 -0.52 -4.25 22.12
N GLU A 129 0.54 -4.84 21.56
CA GLU A 129 1.85 -4.20 21.52
C GLU A 129 1.80 -2.88 20.75
N MET A 130 2.60 -1.90 21.16
CA MET A 130 2.63 -0.58 20.52
C MET A 130 2.96 -0.68 19.02
N ASN A 131 3.88 -1.56 18.63
CA ASN A 131 4.19 -1.78 17.22
C ASN A 131 2.96 -2.30 16.46
N ALA A 132 2.29 -3.34 16.99
CA ALA A 132 1.08 -3.90 16.40
C ALA A 132 -0.01 -2.85 16.16
N ARG A 133 -0.28 -1.96 17.13
CA ARG A 133 -1.28 -0.87 16.96
C ARG A 133 -0.97 -0.01 15.74
N GLY A 134 0.28 0.43 15.58
CA GLY A 134 0.70 1.22 14.41
C GLY A 134 0.63 0.43 13.10
N VAL A 135 1.04 -0.84 13.10
CA VAL A 135 1.00 -1.70 11.90
C VAL A 135 -0.45 -2.00 11.48
N ILE A 136 -1.39 -2.17 12.42
CA ILE A 136 -2.81 -2.35 12.11
C ILE A 136 -3.38 -1.12 11.40
N LEU A 137 -3.06 0.09 11.88
CA LEU A 137 -3.47 1.32 11.21
C LEU A 137 -2.84 1.47 9.82
N ASN A 138 -1.59 1.03 9.64
CA ASN A 138 -0.95 0.97 8.32
C ASN A 138 -1.64 -0.04 7.38
N ALA A 139 -2.11 -1.17 7.89
CA ALA A 139 -2.91 -2.13 7.11
C ALA A 139 -4.24 -1.52 6.66
N PHE A 140 -4.91 -0.74 7.51
CA PHE A 140 -6.13 -0.01 7.12
C PHE A 140 -5.88 0.98 5.99
N GLU A 141 -4.72 1.64 5.95
CA GLU A 141 -4.36 2.52 4.82
C GLU A 141 -4.17 1.75 3.50
N ARG A 142 -3.74 0.48 3.53
CA ARG A 142 -3.69 -0.39 2.32
C ARG A 142 -5.09 -0.70 1.82
N TYR A 143 -6.03 -1.05 2.71
CA TYR A 143 -7.44 -1.25 2.36
C TYR A 143 -8.06 0.01 1.76
N ARG A 144 -7.85 1.17 2.39
CA ARG A 144 -8.36 2.48 1.93
C ARG A 144 -7.85 2.90 0.55
N LEU A 145 -6.66 2.44 0.16
CA LEU A 145 -6.04 2.73 -1.14
C LEU A 145 -6.52 1.78 -2.24
N LYS A 146 -6.70 0.49 -1.91
CA LYS A 146 -6.88 -0.57 -2.91
C LYS A 146 -8.32 -1.09 -3.02
N THR A 147 -9.18 -0.70 -2.08
CA THR A 147 -10.56 -1.20 -1.95
C THR A 147 -11.51 -0.08 -1.55
N CYS A 148 -12.81 -0.37 -1.57
CA CYS A 148 -13.83 0.50 -0.96
C CYS A 148 -14.10 0.21 0.52
N ILE A 149 -13.34 -0.72 1.14
CA ILE A 149 -13.46 -1.03 2.57
C ILE A 149 -12.71 0.04 3.37
N ASP A 150 -13.38 0.55 4.40
CA ASP A 150 -12.84 1.51 5.35
C ASP A 150 -13.02 1.01 6.78
N PHE A 151 -12.30 1.62 7.71
CA PHE A 151 -12.28 1.28 9.13
C PHE A 151 -12.51 2.54 9.94
N LYS A 152 -13.40 2.46 10.93
CA LYS A 152 -13.63 3.55 11.88
C LYS A 152 -13.60 3.05 13.31
N PRO A 153 -13.17 3.86 14.28
CA PRO A 153 -13.30 3.49 15.69
C PRO A 153 -14.76 3.20 16.04
N TRP A 154 -14.99 2.17 16.85
CA TRP A 154 -16.32 1.77 17.30
C TRP A 154 -16.96 2.85 18.18
N THR A 155 -18.23 3.16 17.91
CA THR A 155 -19.01 4.21 18.60
C THR A 155 -20.35 3.70 19.15
N GLY A 156 -20.57 2.39 19.16
CA GLY A 156 -21.79 1.75 19.65
C GLY A 156 -22.55 0.92 18.61
N GLU A 157 -21.94 0.66 17.45
CA GLU A 157 -22.49 -0.25 16.44
C GLU A 157 -22.71 -1.65 17.01
N ALA A 158 -23.76 -2.33 16.54
CA ALA A 158 -24.15 -3.64 17.06
C ALA A 158 -23.03 -4.68 16.96
N ASN A 159 -22.30 -4.71 15.85
CA ASN A 159 -21.17 -5.61 15.60
C ASN A 159 -19.91 -4.80 15.30
N TYR A 160 -18.76 -5.27 15.79
CA TYR A 160 -17.46 -4.64 15.57
C TYR A 160 -16.32 -5.64 15.75
N ILE A 161 -15.16 -5.33 15.18
CA ILE A 161 -13.94 -6.13 15.34
C ILE A 161 -13.14 -5.59 16.53
N SER A 162 -12.89 -6.44 17.52
CA SER A 162 -12.01 -6.17 18.66
C SER A 162 -10.67 -6.84 18.40
N VAL A 163 -9.67 -6.03 18.05
CA VAL A 163 -8.31 -6.50 17.80
C VAL A 163 -7.54 -6.49 19.10
N PHE A 164 -7.00 -7.64 19.51
CA PHE A 164 -6.36 -7.81 20.80
C PHE A 164 -5.12 -8.70 20.70
N LYS A 165 -4.25 -8.66 21.72
CA LYS A 165 -3.12 -9.59 21.82
C LYS A 165 -3.57 -10.91 22.43
N GLY A 166 -4.03 -11.83 21.59
CA GLY A 166 -4.25 -13.23 21.94
C GLY A 166 -3.00 -14.09 21.79
N SER A 167 -3.19 -15.41 21.86
CA SER A 167 -2.16 -16.37 21.45
C SER A 167 -2.26 -16.57 19.93
N GLY A 168 -1.17 -16.34 19.21
CA GLY A 168 -1.12 -16.48 17.76
C GLY A 168 -1.82 -15.37 16.97
N CYS A 169 -1.90 -15.56 15.66
CA CYS A 169 -2.62 -14.69 14.72
C CYS A 169 -3.83 -15.47 14.21
N TRP A 170 -5.05 -14.95 14.39
CA TRP A 170 -6.24 -15.64 13.91
C TRP A 170 -7.45 -14.73 13.86
N SER A 171 -8.45 -15.16 13.09
CA SER A 171 -9.71 -14.46 12.89
C SER A 171 -10.86 -15.45 12.64
N SER A 172 -12.09 -15.00 12.86
CA SER A 172 -13.27 -15.72 12.38
C SER A 172 -13.56 -15.32 10.94
N VAL A 173 -14.11 -16.24 10.14
CA VAL A 173 -14.47 -15.93 8.75
C VAL A 173 -15.83 -15.20 8.69
N GLY A 174 -15.84 -14.00 8.10
CA GLY A 174 -17.02 -13.15 7.93
C GLY A 174 -17.50 -12.42 9.19
N ASN A 175 -18.56 -11.61 9.05
CA ASN A 175 -19.28 -11.00 10.16
C ASN A 175 -20.17 -12.05 10.84
N ARG A 176 -19.82 -12.41 12.07
CA ARG A 176 -20.50 -13.48 12.83
C ARG A 176 -21.79 -13.02 13.52
N HIS A 177 -22.07 -11.71 13.54
CA HIS A 177 -23.20 -11.11 14.26
C HIS A 177 -23.26 -11.42 15.76
N VAL A 178 -22.09 -11.54 16.38
CA VAL A 178 -21.94 -11.86 17.82
C VAL A 178 -21.69 -10.63 18.70
N GLY A 179 -21.81 -9.42 18.13
CA GLY A 179 -21.43 -8.19 18.78
C GLY A 179 -19.92 -7.94 18.72
N LYS A 180 -19.23 -8.16 19.83
CA LYS A 180 -17.76 -8.09 19.89
C LYS A 180 -17.17 -9.33 19.20
N GLN A 181 -16.67 -9.18 17.98
CA GLN A 181 -15.96 -10.24 17.27
C GLN A 181 -14.44 -10.08 17.48
N GLU A 182 -13.81 -11.10 18.04
CA GLU A 182 -12.38 -11.06 18.37
C GLU A 182 -11.51 -11.36 17.14
N LEU A 183 -10.40 -10.63 17.00
CA LEU A 183 -9.33 -10.89 16.03
C LEU A 183 -7.99 -10.79 16.79
N SER A 184 -7.20 -11.86 16.77
CA SER A 184 -5.94 -11.92 17.50
C SER A 184 -4.78 -11.46 16.64
N ILE A 185 -4.04 -10.45 17.13
CA ILE A 185 -2.70 -10.09 16.66
C ILE A 185 -1.75 -10.28 17.84
N GLY A 186 -1.27 -11.53 17.98
CA GLY A 186 -0.36 -11.95 19.04
C GLY A 186 1.10 -11.51 18.83
N THR A 187 1.98 -12.06 19.65
CA THR A 187 3.44 -11.91 19.48
C THR A 187 3.88 -12.41 18.10
N ASN A 188 4.75 -11.67 17.42
CA ASN A 188 5.25 -11.94 16.05
C ASN A 188 4.22 -11.80 14.91
N CYS A 189 2.97 -11.44 15.21
CA CYS A 189 1.91 -11.19 14.22
C CYS A 189 1.86 -9.74 13.73
N ASP A 190 2.74 -8.87 14.22
CA ASP A 190 2.81 -7.43 13.93
C ASP A 190 3.46 -7.12 12.57
N ARG A 191 3.05 -7.88 11.54
CA ARG A 191 3.45 -7.72 10.14
C ARG A 191 2.22 -7.28 9.34
N ILE A 192 2.40 -6.33 8.42
CA ILE A 192 1.27 -5.72 7.69
C ILE A 192 0.49 -6.78 6.89
N ALA A 193 1.17 -7.70 6.22
CA ALA A 193 0.53 -8.76 5.43
C ALA A 193 -0.21 -9.79 6.29
N THR A 194 0.29 -10.08 7.50
CA THR A 194 -0.43 -10.91 8.48
C THR A 194 -1.74 -10.23 8.89
N ILE A 195 -1.71 -8.94 9.22
CA ILE A 195 -2.93 -8.21 9.56
C ILE A 195 -3.89 -8.15 8.36
N GLN A 196 -3.38 -7.92 7.15
CA GLN A 196 -4.19 -7.95 5.94
C GLN A 196 -4.89 -9.31 5.75
N HIS A 197 -4.17 -10.41 5.97
CA HIS A 197 -4.67 -11.79 5.92
C HIS A 197 -5.80 -12.02 6.93
N GLU A 198 -5.58 -11.69 8.21
CA GLU A 198 -6.61 -11.86 9.25
C GLU A 198 -7.88 -11.02 9.00
N PHE A 199 -7.72 -9.82 8.42
CA PHE A 199 -8.86 -9.00 8.02
C PHE A 199 -9.56 -9.53 6.76
N LEU A 200 -8.86 -10.22 5.85
CA LEU A 200 -9.51 -10.92 4.74
C LEU A 200 -10.37 -12.08 5.26
N HIS A 201 -9.89 -12.84 6.25
CA HIS A 201 -10.74 -13.78 6.98
C HIS A 201 -11.98 -13.09 7.54
N ALA A 202 -11.82 -12.00 8.28
CA ALA A 202 -12.96 -11.25 8.84
C ALA A 202 -13.94 -10.75 7.76
N LEU A 203 -13.46 -10.46 6.55
CA LEU A 203 -14.27 -10.05 5.38
C LEU A 203 -14.95 -11.23 4.65
N GLY A 204 -14.65 -12.47 5.04
CA GLY A 204 -15.32 -13.68 4.56
C GLY A 204 -14.48 -14.52 3.60
N PHE A 205 -13.16 -14.38 3.60
CA PHE A 205 -12.27 -15.17 2.75
C PHE A 205 -11.69 -16.39 3.48
N TRP A 206 -11.65 -17.52 2.79
CA TRP A 206 -10.90 -18.72 3.19
C TRP A 206 -9.52 -18.73 2.51
N HIS A 207 -8.71 -19.71 2.82
CA HIS A 207 -7.42 -19.89 2.16
C HIS A 207 -7.53 -20.30 0.69
N GLU A 208 -6.56 -19.86 -0.13
CA GLU A 208 -6.53 -20.15 -1.56
C GLU A 208 -6.28 -21.65 -1.83
N GLN A 209 -5.42 -22.31 -1.05
CA GLN A 209 -5.16 -23.75 -1.19
C GLN A 209 -6.30 -24.64 -0.68
N SER A 210 -7.44 -24.08 -0.29
CA SER A 210 -8.60 -24.83 0.15
C SER A 210 -9.72 -24.86 -0.91
N ARG A 211 -9.49 -24.21 -2.06
CA ARG A 211 -10.40 -24.22 -3.21
C ARG A 211 -10.69 -25.64 -3.71
N SER A 212 -11.90 -25.81 -4.23
CA SER A 212 -12.40 -27.05 -4.88
C SER A 212 -11.52 -27.52 -6.03
N ASP A 213 -10.95 -26.58 -6.79
CA ASP A 213 -10.15 -26.81 -7.99
C ASP A 213 -8.63 -26.87 -7.73
N ARG A 214 -8.18 -26.77 -6.47
CA ARG A 214 -6.75 -26.62 -6.15
C ARG A 214 -5.86 -27.74 -6.71
N ASP A 215 -6.38 -28.97 -6.79
CA ASP A 215 -5.57 -30.16 -7.09
C ASP A 215 -5.14 -30.17 -8.57
N ASP A 216 -5.69 -29.27 -9.39
CA ASP A 216 -5.25 -28.95 -10.75
C ASP A 216 -4.03 -28.03 -10.79
N TYR A 217 -3.70 -27.36 -9.68
CA TYR A 217 -2.65 -26.34 -9.56
C TYR A 217 -1.52 -26.76 -8.62
N VAL A 218 -1.85 -27.47 -7.55
CA VAL A 218 -0.92 -27.93 -6.51
C VAL A 218 -1.12 -29.42 -6.22
N ARG A 219 -0.11 -30.02 -5.60
CA ARG A 219 -0.15 -31.36 -5.05
C ARG A 219 0.13 -31.29 -3.55
N ILE A 220 -0.79 -31.83 -2.76
CA ILE A 220 -0.59 -32.01 -1.33
C ILE A 220 0.19 -33.29 -1.08
N MET A 221 1.31 -33.16 -0.37
CA MET A 221 2.19 -34.26 0.02
C MET A 221 1.82 -34.75 1.42
N TRP A 222 0.73 -35.52 1.48
CA TRP A 222 0.11 -35.98 2.73
C TRP A 222 1.06 -36.70 3.69
N ASP A 223 2.05 -37.41 3.16
CA ASP A 223 3.09 -38.12 3.92
C ASP A 223 4.07 -37.19 4.66
N ARG A 224 4.07 -35.90 4.33
CA ARG A 224 4.97 -34.87 4.87
C ARG A 224 4.27 -33.92 5.82
N ILE A 225 2.97 -34.07 6.03
CA ILE A 225 2.20 -33.25 6.96
C ILE A 225 2.41 -33.77 8.38
N GLN A 226 2.51 -32.87 9.35
CA GLN A 226 2.54 -33.22 10.76
C GLN A 226 1.27 -34.00 11.15
N SER A 227 1.44 -35.08 11.92
CA SER A 227 0.32 -35.94 12.33
C SER A 227 -0.75 -35.14 13.06
N GLY A 228 -2.00 -35.25 12.61
CA GLY A 228 -3.14 -34.52 13.16
C GLY A 228 -3.44 -33.19 12.46
N ARG A 229 -2.57 -32.72 11.55
CA ARG A 229 -2.73 -31.47 10.79
C ARG A 229 -3.21 -31.67 9.36
N GLU A 230 -3.54 -32.91 8.97
CA GLU A 230 -4.04 -33.23 7.63
C GLU A 230 -5.33 -32.45 7.31
N HIS A 231 -6.15 -32.17 8.33
CA HIS A 231 -7.41 -31.46 8.17
C HIS A 231 -7.25 -30.01 7.68
N ASN A 232 -6.09 -29.38 7.88
CA ASN A 232 -5.76 -28.03 7.39
C ASN A 232 -5.56 -27.98 5.87
N PHE A 233 -5.55 -29.14 5.21
CA PHE A 233 -5.39 -29.27 3.76
C PHE A 233 -6.64 -29.88 3.13
N ASN A 234 -7.82 -29.81 3.75
CA ASN A 234 -9.04 -30.27 3.08
C ASN A 234 -9.49 -29.28 1.99
N THR A 235 -10.14 -29.76 0.93
CA THR A 235 -10.81 -28.90 -0.07
C THR A 235 -12.26 -28.65 0.32
N TYR A 236 -12.81 -27.52 -0.10
CA TYR A 236 -14.24 -27.21 0.06
C TYR A 236 -14.89 -26.96 -1.30
N ASP A 237 -16.14 -27.39 -1.43
CA ASP A 237 -16.88 -27.26 -2.69
C ASP A 237 -17.36 -25.82 -2.94
N ASP A 238 -17.85 -25.59 -4.16
CA ASP A 238 -18.31 -24.27 -4.63
C ASP A 238 -19.60 -23.79 -3.92
N GLN A 239 -20.24 -24.61 -3.08
CA GLN A 239 -21.35 -24.16 -2.22
C GLN A 239 -20.82 -23.48 -0.94
N VAL A 240 -19.56 -23.70 -0.59
CA VAL A 240 -18.92 -23.24 0.64
C VAL A 240 -18.01 -22.04 0.38
N SER A 241 -17.26 -22.07 -0.73
CA SER A 241 -16.29 -21.05 -1.12
C SER A 241 -16.49 -20.69 -2.59
N ASP A 242 -16.96 -19.47 -2.86
CA ASP A 242 -17.13 -18.98 -4.23
C ASP A 242 -15.79 -18.43 -4.75
N SER A 243 -15.30 -19.00 -5.85
CA SER A 243 -14.12 -18.50 -6.57
C SER A 243 -14.33 -17.11 -7.19
N LEU A 244 -15.59 -16.63 -7.24
CA LEU A 244 -16.04 -15.40 -7.87
C LEU A 244 -15.61 -15.30 -9.34
N ASN A 245 -15.49 -16.46 -10.00
CA ASN A 245 -14.96 -16.62 -11.36
C ASN A 245 -13.59 -15.93 -11.53
N VAL A 246 -12.69 -16.18 -10.57
CA VAL A 246 -11.28 -15.74 -10.59
C VAL A 246 -10.38 -16.99 -10.64
N PRO A 247 -9.36 -17.03 -11.52
CA PRO A 247 -8.42 -18.14 -11.58
C PRO A 247 -7.72 -18.42 -10.25
N TYR A 248 -7.12 -19.60 -10.10
CA TYR A 248 -6.30 -19.94 -8.94
C TYR A 248 -5.10 -19.01 -8.83
N ASP A 249 -4.85 -18.49 -7.62
CA ASP A 249 -3.84 -17.47 -7.39
C ASP A 249 -2.66 -17.97 -6.54
N TYR A 250 -1.56 -18.36 -7.19
CA TYR A 250 -0.31 -18.69 -6.49
C TYR A 250 0.29 -17.52 -5.70
N THR A 251 -0.08 -16.27 -6.02
CA THR A 251 0.43 -15.06 -5.36
C THR A 251 -0.47 -14.53 -4.25
N SER A 252 -1.60 -15.20 -3.98
CA SER A 252 -2.55 -14.76 -2.96
C SER A 252 -1.89 -14.67 -1.58
N VAL A 253 -2.20 -13.60 -0.84
CA VAL A 253 -1.80 -13.48 0.57
C VAL A 253 -2.51 -14.54 1.44
N MET A 254 -3.62 -15.09 0.95
CA MET A 254 -4.39 -16.18 1.57
C MET A 254 -3.87 -17.57 1.20
N HIS A 255 -2.76 -17.69 0.45
CA HIS A 255 -2.17 -18.99 0.14
C HIS A 255 -1.14 -19.38 1.21
N TYR A 256 -1.16 -20.66 1.61
CA TYR A 256 -0.10 -21.26 2.43
C TYR A 256 1.27 -21.21 1.75
N SER A 257 2.33 -21.14 2.55
CA SER A 257 3.68 -21.40 2.06
C SER A 257 3.86 -22.90 1.75
N LYS A 258 4.92 -23.24 1.01
CA LYS A 258 5.26 -24.64 0.73
C LYS A 258 5.64 -25.45 1.98
N THR A 259 5.94 -24.78 3.09
CA THR A 259 6.43 -25.37 4.35
C THR A 259 5.36 -25.47 5.43
N ALA A 260 4.12 -25.04 5.15
CA ALA A 260 3.03 -25.07 6.12
C ALA A 260 2.84 -26.48 6.71
N PHE A 261 2.82 -26.59 8.04
CA PHE A 261 2.65 -27.84 8.79
C PHE A 261 3.58 -28.99 8.37
N GLN A 262 4.78 -28.69 7.88
CA GLN A 262 5.71 -29.72 7.41
C GLN A 262 6.31 -30.53 8.57
N ASN A 263 6.51 -31.82 8.33
CA ASN A 263 7.31 -32.70 9.15
C ASN A 263 8.66 -32.93 8.47
N GLY A 264 9.73 -32.33 9.01
CA GLY A 264 11.07 -32.39 8.43
C GLY A 264 11.40 -31.15 7.59
N THR A 265 12.05 -31.34 6.43
CA THR A 265 12.54 -30.25 5.56
C THR A 265 11.89 -30.23 4.18
N GLU A 266 11.15 -31.27 3.83
CA GLU A 266 10.51 -31.42 2.53
C GLU A 266 9.15 -30.70 2.51
N PRO A 267 8.78 -30.04 1.40
CA PRO A 267 7.55 -29.24 1.34
C PRO A 267 6.30 -30.11 1.38
N THR A 268 5.25 -29.60 2.04
CA THR A 268 3.89 -30.18 2.10
C THR A 268 3.05 -29.82 0.88
N ILE A 269 3.27 -28.64 0.31
CA ILE A 269 2.61 -28.19 -0.93
C ILE A 269 3.63 -28.11 -2.04
N VAL A 270 3.40 -28.87 -3.11
CA VAL A 270 4.21 -28.83 -4.33
C VAL A 270 3.36 -28.29 -5.47
N THR A 271 3.69 -27.11 -5.98
CA THR A 271 3.04 -26.56 -7.18
C THR A 271 3.29 -27.47 -8.39
N ARG A 272 2.27 -27.68 -9.24
CA ARG A 272 2.41 -28.52 -10.45
C ARG A 272 3.31 -27.88 -11.49
N ILE A 273 3.32 -26.56 -11.55
CA ILE A 273 4.26 -25.77 -12.35
C ILE A 273 5.37 -25.30 -11.44
N SER A 274 6.57 -25.84 -11.62
CA SER A 274 7.72 -25.65 -10.72
C SER A 274 8.10 -24.20 -10.45
N ASP A 275 7.83 -23.31 -11.41
CA ASP A 275 8.18 -21.88 -11.32
C ASP A 275 7.45 -21.18 -10.17
N PHE A 276 6.33 -21.72 -9.70
CA PHE A 276 5.55 -21.16 -8.59
C PHE A 276 5.92 -21.70 -7.21
N MET A 277 6.91 -22.61 -7.11
CA MET A 277 7.29 -23.23 -5.83
C MET A 277 7.72 -22.22 -4.76
N ASP A 278 8.44 -21.16 -5.15
CA ASP A 278 8.89 -20.10 -4.24
C ASP A 278 8.00 -18.84 -4.31
N VAL A 279 6.90 -18.91 -5.07
CA VAL A 279 5.92 -17.82 -5.22
C VAL A 279 4.85 -17.92 -4.14
N ILE A 280 4.31 -19.13 -3.91
CA ILE A 280 3.27 -19.36 -2.89
C ILE A 280 3.71 -18.95 -1.49
N GLY A 281 2.74 -18.54 -0.66
CA GLY A 281 3.01 -18.06 0.70
C GLY A 281 3.74 -16.73 0.74
N GLN A 282 3.46 -15.82 -0.19
CA GLN A 282 3.99 -14.46 -0.13
C GLN A 282 3.31 -13.68 1.01
N ARG A 283 4.08 -12.81 1.68
CA ARG A 283 3.63 -12.00 2.83
C ARG A 283 4.02 -10.53 2.67
N MET A 284 3.82 -9.99 1.46
CA MET A 284 4.18 -8.60 1.12
C MET A 284 2.96 -7.68 1.15
N ASP A 285 1.89 -8.03 0.41
CA ASP A 285 0.65 -7.27 0.28
C ASP A 285 -0.43 -8.17 -0.35
N PHE A 286 -1.64 -7.64 -0.58
CA PHE A 286 -2.66 -8.28 -1.42
C PHE A 286 -2.15 -8.53 -2.83
N SER A 287 -2.50 -9.69 -3.40
CA SER A 287 -2.38 -9.89 -4.85
C SER A 287 -3.47 -9.12 -5.60
N ASP A 288 -3.31 -9.00 -6.92
CA ASP A 288 -4.35 -8.42 -7.77
C ASP A 288 -5.65 -9.25 -7.73
N TYR A 289 -5.57 -10.56 -7.53
CA TYR A 289 -6.73 -11.45 -7.49
C TYR A 289 -7.42 -11.45 -6.12
N ASP A 290 -6.68 -11.25 -5.01
CA ASP A 290 -7.27 -10.96 -3.71
C ASP A 290 -8.14 -9.70 -3.79
N LEU A 291 -7.58 -8.62 -4.35
CA LEU A 291 -8.28 -7.35 -4.54
C LEU A 291 -9.47 -7.48 -5.50
N LEU A 292 -9.32 -8.22 -6.60
CA LEU A 292 -10.40 -8.45 -7.55
C LEU A 292 -11.58 -9.17 -6.88
N LYS A 293 -11.31 -10.23 -6.12
CA LYS A 293 -12.34 -10.97 -5.39
C LYS A 293 -13.01 -10.06 -4.36
N LEU A 294 -12.24 -9.38 -3.51
CA LEU A 294 -12.78 -8.48 -2.47
C LEU A 294 -13.61 -7.32 -3.07
N ASN A 295 -13.11 -6.70 -4.13
CA ASN A 295 -13.82 -5.60 -4.80
C ASN A 295 -15.09 -6.06 -5.52
N ARG A 296 -15.12 -7.27 -6.12
CA ARG A 296 -16.34 -7.87 -6.66
C ARG A 296 -17.35 -8.14 -5.54
N LEU A 297 -16.87 -8.68 -4.43
CA LEU A 297 -17.70 -9.07 -3.30
C LEU A 297 -18.41 -7.90 -2.62
N TYR A 298 -17.75 -6.74 -2.60
CA TYR A 298 -18.27 -5.50 -2.02
C TYR A 298 -18.71 -4.46 -3.06
N ASN A 299 -18.76 -4.82 -4.34
CA ASN A 299 -19.12 -3.94 -5.45
C ASN A 299 -18.34 -2.60 -5.46
N CYS A 300 -17.04 -2.67 -5.20
CA CYS A 300 -16.19 -1.49 -5.12
C CYS A 300 -15.97 -0.83 -6.49
N THR A 301 -16.27 0.46 -6.58
CA THR A 301 -16.03 1.30 -7.78
C THR A 301 -14.98 2.37 -7.56
N THR A 302 -14.76 2.78 -6.31
CA THR A 302 -13.75 3.75 -5.90
C THR A 302 -13.14 3.33 -4.57
N SER A 303 -11.99 3.91 -4.23
CA SER A 303 -11.38 3.78 -2.91
C SER A 303 -11.40 5.11 -2.16
N LEU A 304 -11.03 5.11 -0.88
CA LEU A 304 -10.93 6.33 -0.09
C LEU A 304 -9.72 7.19 -0.47
N SER A 305 -8.55 6.59 -0.69
CA SER A 305 -7.30 7.35 -0.84
C SER A 305 -6.67 7.33 -2.25
N PHE A 306 -7.04 6.45 -3.17
CA PHE A 306 -6.58 6.59 -4.56
C PHE A 306 -7.20 7.83 -5.22
N MET A 307 -6.37 8.66 -5.88
CA MET A 307 -6.85 9.81 -6.65
C MET A 307 -6.59 9.67 -8.15
N ASP A 308 -5.34 9.38 -8.52
CA ASP A 308 -4.94 9.28 -9.93
C ASP A 308 -3.64 8.48 -10.10
N SER A 309 -3.48 7.85 -11.25
CA SER A 309 -2.22 7.25 -11.71
C SER A 309 -2.08 7.53 -13.22
N CYS A 310 -0.92 8.02 -13.64
CA CYS A 310 -0.64 8.37 -15.01
C CYS A 310 0.80 8.01 -15.42
N ASN A 311 0.89 7.04 -16.33
CA ASN A 311 2.11 6.51 -16.91
C ASN A 311 2.24 6.85 -18.41
N PHE A 312 1.38 7.75 -18.91
CA PHE A 312 1.39 8.27 -20.28
C PHE A 312 1.28 7.24 -21.43
N GLU A 313 0.91 5.98 -21.17
CA GLU A 313 0.82 4.94 -22.22
C GLU A 313 -0.30 5.18 -23.25
N LEU A 314 -1.27 6.04 -22.94
CA LEU A 314 -2.38 6.39 -23.83
C LEU A 314 -2.27 7.83 -24.33
N GLU A 315 -2.64 8.06 -25.60
CA GLU A 315 -2.60 9.38 -26.27
C GLU A 315 -3.40 10.48 -25.54
N ASN A 316 -4.42 10.09 -24.77
CA ASN A 316 -5.20 11.06 -23.98
C ASN A 316 -4.46 11.55 -22.73
N VAL A 317 -3.24 11.05 -22.45
CA VAL A 317 -2.37 11.44 -21.35
C VAL A 317 -3.11 11.60 -20.02
N CYS A 318 -4.02 10.66 -19.72
CA CYS A 318 -4.83 10.64 -18.50
C CYS A 318 -5.75 11.87 -18.32
N GLY A 319 -6.00 12.64 -19.40
CA GLY A 319 -6.73 13.89 -19.37
C GLY A 319 -5.93 15.08 -18.83
N MET A 320 -4.60 14.96 -18.76
CA MET A 320 -3.73 16.10 -18.49
C MET A 320 -3.83 17.12 -19.63
N ILE A 321 -3.69 18.41 -19.28
CA ILE A 321 -3.75 19.51 -20.23
C ILE A 321 -2.49 20.37 -20.12
N GLN A 322 -2.24 21.21 -21.12
CA GLN A 322 -1.13 22.15 -21.11
C GLN A 322 -1.66 23.58 -21.12
N SER A 323 -0.90 24.52 -20.56
CA SER A 323 -1.26 25.94 -20.61
C SER A 323 -1.04 26.50 -22.01
N SER A 324 -1.83 27.51 -22.41
CA SER A 324 -1.58 28.27 -23.64
C SER A 324 -0.87 29.60 -23.41
N GLY A 325 -0.62 29.94 -22.14
CA GLY A 325 -0.05 31.22 -21.72
C GLY A 325 1.43 31.16 -21.36
N ASP A 326 2.09 30.02 -21.52
CA ASP A 326 3.51 29.81 -21.27
C ASP A 326 4.33 29.86 -22.59
N ASN A 327 5.63 29.62 -22.48
CA ASN A 327 6.56 29.84 -23.60
C ASN A 327 6.70 28.61 -24.51
N THR A 328 6.38 27.42 -24.01
CA THR A 328 6.57 26.14 -24.70
C THR A 328 5.78 25.03 -24.01
N ASP A 329 5.46 24.00 -24.76
CA ASP A 329 4.70 22.85 -24.31
C ASP A 329 5.60 21.67 -23.90
N TRP A 330 5.07 20.81 -23.02
CA TRP A 330 5.57 19.47 -22.78
C TRP A 330 5.25 18.56 -23.97
N GLN A 331 6.17 17.68 -24.32
CA GLN A 331 6.05 16.79 -25.47
C GLN A 331 5.81 15.35 -25.00
N TRP A 332 4.78 14.70 -25.53
CA TRP A 332 4.54 13.27 -25.34
C TRP A 332 5.45 12.49 -26.28
N VAL A 333 6.44 11.78 -25.73
CA VAL A 333 7.51 11.13 -26.49
C VAL A 333 7.85 9.77 -25.90
N SER A 334 8.41 8.88 -26.73
CA SER A 334 8.90 7.57 -26.29
C SER A 334 10.41 7.53 -26.04
N ARG A 335 11.16 8.54 -26.50
CA ARG A 335 12.62 8.64 -26.36
C ARG A 335 13.10 10.07 -26.58
N VAL A 336 14.22 10.42 -25.95
CA VAL A 336 14.93 11.69 -26.15
C VAL A 336 16.40 11.40 -26.50
N PRO A 337 16.99 12.00 -27.56
CA PRO A 337 18.36 11.69 -27.99
C PRO A 337 19.46 11.87 -26.94
N ARG A 338 19.25 12.75 -25.95
CA ARG A 338 20.17 13.03 -24.84
C ARG A 338 19.74 12.35 -23.53
N GLY A 339 18.77 11.46 -23.60
CA GLY A 339 18.18 10.75 -22.48
C GLY A 339 16.85 11.37 -22.01
N PRO A 340 15.92 10.54 -21.53
CA PRO A 340 16.06 9.09 -21.39
C PRO A 340 15.84 8.34 -22.73
N GLU A 341 16.47 7.17 -22.88
CA GLU A 341 16.36 6.33 -24.08
C GLU A 341 15.01 5.61 -24.18
N SER A 342 14.33 5.46 -23.05
CA SER A 342 12.98 4.89 -22.89
C SER A 342 12.22 5.59 -21.76
N ASP A 343 10.94 5.31 -21.64
CA ASP A 343 10.12 5.57 -20.46
C ASP A 343 10.65 4.87 -19.19
N HIS A 344 10.13 5.30 -18.04
CA HIS A 344 10.35 4.61 -16.78
C HIS A 344 9.39 3.43 -16.63
N SER A 345 8.15 3.55 -17.11
CA SER A 345 7.09 2.56 -16.90
C SER A 345 7.52 1.13 -17.26
N ASN A 346 8.06 0.94 -18.46
CA ASN A 346 8.49 -0.34 -18.99
C ASN A 346 10.01 -0.50 -19.09
N MET A 347 10.79 0.55 -18.82
CA MET A 347 12.25 0.57 -18.98
C MET A 347 12.72 0.08 -20.36
N GLY A 348 11.95 0.37 -21.42
CA GLY A 348 12.27 -0.05 -22.79
C GLY A 348 12.20 -1.57 -23.04
N GLN A 349 11.64 -2.37 -22.13
CA GLN A 349 11.49 -3.81 -22.30
C GLN A 349 10.56 -4.16 -23.49
N CYS A 350 9.59 -3.29 -23.76
CA CYS A 350 8.59 -3.50 -24.81
C CYS A 350 8.89 -2.56 -26.00
N LYS A 351 9.23 -3.15 -27.15
CA LYS A 351 9.57 -2.38 -28.37
C LYS A 351 8.33 -1.66 -28.92
N GLY A 352 8.41 -0.34 -29.08
CA GLY A 352 7.35 0.48 -29.68
C GLY A 352 6.23 0.88 -28.72
N SER A 353 6.44 0.70 -27.42
CA SER A 353 5.56 1.10 -26.32
C SER A 353 6.40 1.80 -25.25
N GLY A 354 5.77 2.48 -24.30
CA GLY A 354 6.48 3.32 -23.35
C GLY A 354 6.50 4.77 -23.78
N PHE A 355 5.84 5.63 -23.02
CA PHE A 355 5.83 7.07 -23.26
C PHE A 355 6.00 7.85 -21.97
N PHE A 356 6.48 9.08 -22.10
CA PHE A 356 6.64 10.02 -21.00
C PHE A 356 6.47 11.45 -21.49
N MET A 357 6.33 12.39 -20.56
CA MET A 357 6.24 13.81 -20.88
C MET A 357 7.61 14.46 -20.78
N HIS A 358 8.02 15.20 -21.81
CA HIS A 358 9.33 15.84 -21.89
C HIS A 358 9.24 17.34 -22.15
N PHE A 359 9.84 18.13 -21.26
CA PHE A 359 10.09 19.55 -21.45
C PHE A 359 11.49 19.74 -22.05
N ASN A 360 11.56 20.10 -23.34
CA ASN A 360 12.83 20.33 -24.04
C ASN A 360 13.40 21.72 -23.72
N SER A 361 14.30 21.77 -22.74
CA SER A 361 14.90 23.02 -22.26
C SER A 361 16.00 23.53 -23.22
N SER A 362 16.57 22.67 -24.07
CA SER A 362 17.61 23.05 -25.05
C SER A 362 17.12 23.97 -26.18
N SER A 363 15.82 23.93 -26.49
CA SER A 363 15.22 24.71 -27.59
C SER A 363 14.60 26.04 -27.16
N VAL A 364 14.74 26.43 -25.89
CA VAL A 364 14.06 27.60 -25.32
C VAL A 364 15.00 28.53 -24.57
N SER A 365 14.60 29.80 -24.44
CA SER A 365 15.37 30.82 -23.73
C SER A 365 15.39 30.59 -22.22
N VAL A 366 16.45 31.05 -21.56
CA VAL A 366 16.55 31.07 -20.09
C VAL A 366 15.33 31.75 -19.48
N GLY A 367 14.74 31.13 -18.46
CA GLY A 367 13.51 31.59 -17.79
C GLY A 367 12.20 31.17 -18.47
N ALA A 368 12.25 30.54 -19.65
CA ALA A 368 11.06 29.98 -20.28
C ALA A 368 10.46 28.87 -19.42
N THR A 369 9.13 28.80 -19.41
CA THR A 369 8.37 27.81 -18.64
C THR A 369 7.44 26.97 -19.54
N ALA A 370 7.14 25.76 -19.05
CA ALA A 370 6.16 24.84 -19.63
C ALA A 370 5.29 24.25 -18.51
N MET A 371 3.96 24.35 -18.63
CA MET A 371 3.00 23.96 -17.60
C MET A 371 2.15 22.78 -18.07
N LEU A 372 2.30 21.65 -17.38
CA LEU A 372 1.42 20.48 -17.53
C LEU A 372 0.50 20.39 -16.32
N GLU A 373 -0.81 20.31 -16.54
CA GLU A 373 -1.82 20.27 -15.48
C GLU A 373 -2.57 18.94 -15.48
N SER A 374 -2.86 18.40 -14.31
CA SER A 374 -3.80 17.29 -14.18
C SER A 374 -5.20 17.69 -14.61
N ARG A 375 -6.06 16.70 -14.87
CA ARG A 375 -7.52 16.90 -14.79
C ARG A 375 -7.93 17.42 -13.40
N THR A 376 -9.15 17.89 -13.27
CA THR A 376 -9.69 18.29 -11.95
C THR A 376 -9.83 17.05 -11.06
N LEU A 377 -9.33 17.17 -9.83
CA LEU A 377 -9.28 16.16 -8.79
C LEU A 377 -10.17 16.58 -7.61
N TYR A 378 -10.74 15.61 -6.91
CA TYR A 378 -11.72 15.81 -5.85
C TYR A 378 -11.24 15.10 -4.57
N PRO A 379 -10.56 15.79 -3.65
CA PRO A 379 -10.06 15.19 -2.42
C PRO A 379 -11.21 14.83 -1.47
N LYS A 380 -11.06 13.68 -0.79
CA LYS A 380 -11.93 13.15 0.26
C LYS A 380 -11.31 13.32 1.65
N ARG A 381 -10.00 13.54 1.73
CA ARG A 381 -9.20 13.81 2.94
C ARG A 381 -8.47 15.15 2.80
N GLY A 382 -7.85 15.60 3.89
CA GLY A 382 -7.15 16.90 3.95
C GLY A 382 -5.66 16.85 3.63
N PHE A 383 -5.15 15.75 3.11
CA PHE A 383 -3.73 15.56 2.83
C PHE A 383 -3.54 14.55 1.69
N GLN A 384 -2.50 14.77 0.89
CA GLN A 384 -2.14 13.92 -0.23
C GLN A 384 -0.63 13.76 -0.35
N CYS A 385 -0.23 12.69 -1.01
CA CYS A 385 1.13 12.46 -1.44
C CYS A 385 1.15 12.34 -2.97
N LEU A 386 1.76 13.33 -3.60
CA LEU A 386 2.11 13.27 -5.01
C LEU A 386 3.46 12.57 -5.16
N GLN A 387 3.57 11.63 -6.07
CA GLN A 387 4.83 10.99 -6.42
C GLN A 387 4.97 10.87 -7.93
N PHE A 388 6.20 10.90 -8.42
CA PHE A 388 6.51 10.75 -9.84
C PHE A 388 8.00 10.48 -10.02
N TYR A 389 8.35 9.95 -11.19
CA TYR A 389 9.74 9.80 -11.60
C TYR A 389 10.14 10.97 -12.49
N LEU A 390 11.35 11.50 -12.26
CA LEU A 390 11.92 12.65 -12.97
C LEU A 390 13.30 12.28 -13.52
N TYR A 391 13.55 12.60 -14.78
CA TYR A 391 14.84 12.46 -15.45
C TYR A 391 15.32 13.82 -15.96
N ASN A 392 16.58 14.16 -15.69
CA ASN A 392 17.23 15.35 -16.22
C ASN A 392 18.30 14.98 -17.27
N SER A 393 18.15 15.49 -18.50
CA SER A 393 19.17 15.50 -19.56
C SER A 393 19.61 16.92 -19.95
N GLY A 394 19.06 17.93 -19.27
CA GLY A 394 19.33 19.34 -19.49
C GLY A 394 20.46 19.87 -18.62
N SER A 395 20.25 21.07 -18.08
CA SER A 395 21.20 21.73 -17.16
C SER A 395 20.90 21.35 -15.71
N GLU A 396 21.92 21.39 -14.84
CA GLU A 396 21.73 21.30 -13.38
C GLU A 396 20.92 22.48 -12.82
N ASN A 397 20.87 23.60 -13.55
CA ASN A 397 20.08 24.77 -13.17
C ASN A 397 18.63 24.71 -13.66
N ASP A 398 18.26 23.73 -14.48
CA ASP A 398 16.85 23.54 -14.84
C ASP A 398 16.11 23.03 -13.59
N GLN A 399 14.88 23.50 -13.39
CA GLN A 399 14.10 23.18 -12.20
C GLN A 399 12.66 22.77 -12.56
N LEU A 400 12.04 21.98 -11.69
CA LEU A 400 10.64 21.62 -11.77
C LEU A 400 9.88 22.20 -10.57
N ASN A 401 8.92 23.06 -10.85
CA ASN A 401 8.05 23.65 -9.84
C ASN A 401 6.72 22.90 -9.80
N ILE A 402 6.27 22.54 -8.60
CA ILE A 402 4.97 21.90 -8.40
C ILE A 402 4.03 22.91 -7.77
N TYR A 403 2.90 23.15 -8.43
CA TYR A 403 1.83 24.01 -7.94
C TYR A 403 0.54 23.23 -7.73
N THR A 404 -0.34 23.77 -6.90
CA THR A 404 -1.74 23.38 -6.83
C THR A 404 -2.60 24.52 -7.33
N ARG A 405 -3.57 24.22 -8.21
CA ARG A 405 -4.63 25.17 -8.58
C ARG A 405 -5.93 24.75 -7.92
N GLU A 406 -6.30 25.43 -6.85
CA GLU A 406 -7.48 25.11 -6.04
C GLU A 406 -8.68 25.98 -6.44
N TYR A 407 -9.86 25.37 -6.62
CA TYR A 407 -11.06 26.05 -7.07
C TYR A 407 -12.08 26.19 -5.94
N THR A 408 -12.48 27.42 -5.64
CA THR A 408 -13.51 27.74 -4.64
C THR A 408 -14.68 28.47 -5.29
N ALA A 409 -15.79 28.65 -4.55
CA ALA A 409 -16.94 29.40 -5.04
C ALA A 409 -16.58 30.86 -5.40
N ASP A 410 -15.67 31.47 -4.63
CA ASP A 410 -15.23 32.85 -4.83
C ASP A 410 -14.19 32.99 -5.95
N HIS A 411 -13.42 31.93 -6.21
CA HIS A 411 -12.33 31.92 -7.20
C HIS A 411 -12.58 30.84 -8.27
N VAL A 412 -13.50 31.13 -9.18
CA VAL A 412 -13.94 30.20 -10.24
C VAL A 412 -12.80 29.83 -11.20
N ASN A 413 -11.84 30.74 -11.42
CA ASN A 413 -10.65 30.48 -12.25
C ASN A 413 -9.53 29.73 -11.49
N GLY A 414 -9.73 29.48 -10.19
CA GLY A 414 -8.79 28.81 -9.30
C GLY A 414 -7.66 29.71 -8.81
N THR A 415 -7.14 29.40 -7.63
CA THR A 415 -5.97 30.04 -7.02
C THR A 415 -4.77 29.13 -7.22
N LEU A 416 -3.73 29.63 -7.89
CA LEU A 416 -2.49 28.89 -8.12
C LEU A 416 -1.50 29.15 -6.98
N THR A 417 -1.05 28.10 -6.31
CA THR A 417 -0.12 28.16 -5.18
C THR A 417 1.09 27.28 -5.46
N LEU A 418 2.30 27.84 -5.37
CA LEU A 418 3.54 27.07 -5.44
C LEU A 418 3.67 26.23 -4.17
N VAL A 419 3.87 24.93 -4.32
CA VAL A 419 4.00 23.98 -3.20
C VAL A 419 5.45 23.52 -3.03
N GLU A 420 6.14 23.23 -4.12
CA GLU A 420 7.51 22.70 -4.08
C GLU A 420 8.35 23.22 -5.25
N GLU A 421 9.63 23.49 -5.00
CA GLU A 421 10.62 23.80 -6.03
C GLU A 421 11.71 22.72 -6.04
N ILE A 422 11.72 21.89 -7.08
CA ILE A 422 12.71 20.83 -7.24
C ILE A 422 13.88 21.37 -8.07
N LYS A 423 15.01 21.60 -7.39
CA LYS A 423 16.28 22.10 -7.95
C LYS A 423 17.36 21.02 -7.82
N ASP A 424 18.52 21.26 -8.43
CA ASP A 424 19.70 20.39 -8.35
C ASP A 424 19.42 18.93 -8.74
N ILE A 425 18.60 18.75 -9.79
CA ILE A 425 18.13 17.43 -10.22
C ILE A 425 19.29 16.64 -10.85
N PRO A 426 19.68 15.47 -10.31
CA PRO A 426 20.77 14.66 -10.86
C PRO A 426 20.55 14.31 -12.32
N ILE A 427 21.59 14.53 -13.14
CA ILE A 427 21.55 14.26 -14.58
C ILE A 427 21.77 12.77 -14.85
N GLY A 428 21.04 12.23 -15.82
CA GLY A 428 21.36 10.93 -16.42
C GLY A 428 20.72 9.70 -15.76
N SER A 429 19.77 9.88 -14.85
CA SER A 429 19.02 8.75 -14.25
C SER A 429 17.61 9.17 -13.84
N TRP A 430 16.66 8.25 -13.89
CA TRP A 430 15.33 8.44 -13.30
C TRP A 430 15.46 8.56 -11.78
N GLN A 431 14.71 9.48 -11.18
CA GLN A 431 14.72 9.78 -9.75
C GLN A 431 13.28 9.86 -9.25
N LEU A 432 12.96 9.12 -8.20
CA LEU A 432 11.66 9.17 -7.54
C LEU A 432 11.55 10.37 -6.61
N TYR A 433 10.53 11.20 -6.82
CA TYR A 433 10.20 12.34 -5.96
C TYR A 433 8.85 12.12 -5.27
N HIS A 434 8.73 12.67 -4.06
CA HIS A 434 7.47 12.75 -3.31
C HIS A 434 7.24 14.20 -2.88
N VAL A 435 6.01 14.68 -3.01
CA VAL A 435 5.60 16.04 -2.64
C VAL A 435 4.34 15.94 -1.78
N THR A 436 4.42 16.48 -0.56
CA THR A 436 3.28 16.49 0.37
C THR A 436 2.34 17.62 0.01
N LEU A 437 1.07 17.31 -0.21
CA LEU A 437 0.01 18.28 -0.47
C LEU A 437 -1.01 18.29 0.68
N LYS A 438 -1.65 19.43 0.92
CA LYS A 438 -2.69 19.63 1.94
C LYS A 438 -3.86 20.41 1.35
N VAL A 439 -4.50 19.82 0.34
CA VAL A 439 -5.58 20.47 -0.40
C VAL A 439 -6.93 19.88 0.01
N THR A 440 -7.95 20.72 0.18
CA THR A 440 -9.28 20.30 0.66
C THR A 440 -10.40 20.56 -0.33
N ASN A 441 -10.28 21.55 -1.21
CA ASN A 441 -11.24 21.75 -2.30
C ASN A 441 -10.80 21.02 -3.56
N LYS A 442 -11.68 20.96 -4.57
CA LYS A 442 -11.31 20.42 -5.89
C LYS A 442 -10.13 21.20 -6.46
N PHE A 443 -9.16 20.51 -7.04
CA PHE A 443 -7.91 21.13 -7.48
C PHE A 443 -7.30 20.46 -8.70
N ARG A 444 -6.21 21.05 -9.21
CA ARG A 444 -5.29 20.43 -10.16
C ARG A 444 -3.87 20.48 -9.61
N VAL A 445 -3.09 19.46 -9.93
CA VAL A 445 -1.64 19.50 -9.80
C VAL A 445 -1.08 20.13 -11.08
N VAL A 446 -0.14 21.06 -10.95
CA VAL A 446 0.51 21.73 -12.08
C VAL A 446 2.02 21.53 -11.99
N PHE A 447 2.59 20.94 -13.03
CA PHE A 447 4.02 20.69 -13.22
C PHE A 447 4.61 21.78 -14.11
N GLY A 448 5.35 22.71 -13.51
CA GLY A 448 6.00 23.81 -14.21
C GLY A 448 7.48 23.55 -14.43
N GLY A 449 7.86 23.11 -15.63
CA GLY A 449 9.27 23.04 -16.02
C GLY A 449 9.83 24.44 -16.27
N VAL A 450 11.02 24.75 -15.76
CA VAL A 450 11.66 26.06 -15.90
C VAL A 450 13.08 25.91 -16.43
N ARG A 451 13.40 26.65 -17.49
CA ARG A 451 14.75 26.71 -18.08
C ARG A 451 15.70 27.54 -17.21
N GLY A 452 16.75 26.91 -16.69
CA GLY A 452 17.81 27.55 -15.93
C GLY A 452 18.84 28.32 -16.76
N ALA A 453 19.81 28.95 -16.08
CA ALA A 453 20.84 29.77 -16.74
C ALA A 453 21.97 28.97 -17.41
N GLY A 454 22.30 27.77 -16.91
CA GLY A 454 23.38 26.92 -17.45
C GLY A 454 23.06 26.35 -18.82
N ALA A 455 24.05 25.93 -19.61
CA ALA A 455 23.83 25.33 -20.93
C ALA A 455 23.04 24.01 -20.83
N SER A 456 22.02 23.84 -21.66
CA SER A 456 21.22 22.61 -21.73
C SER A 456 21.34 21.96 -23.10
N LEU A 457 21.48 20.64 -23.11
CA LEU A 457 21.49 19.82 -24.33
C LEU A 457 20.23 18.94 -24.47
N GLY A 458 19.38 18.91 -23.46
CA GLY A 458 18.18 18.07 -23.40
C GLY A 458 17.07 18.79 -22.64
N GLY A 459 16.59 18.19 -21.55
CA GLY A 459 15.54 18.80 -20.74
C GLY A 459 15.10 17.95 -19.55
N LEU A 460 13.87 18.17 -19.10
CA LEU A 460 13.26 17.45 -17.97
C LEU A 460 12.20 16.48 -18.48
N SER A 461 12.18 15.27 -17.96
CA SER A 461 11.19 14.25 -18.33
C SER A 461 10.50 13.70 -17.09
N ILE A 462 9.17 13.57 -17.12
CA ILE A 462 8.37 13.03 -16.02
C ILE A 462 7.58 11.81 -16.48
N ASP A 463 7.46 10.83 -15.58
CA ASP A 463 6.73 9.59 -15.82
C ASP A 463 6.20 8.99 -14.50
N ASP A 464 5.32 7.99 -14.58
CA ASP A 464 4.78 7.22 -13.45
C ASP A 464 4.22 8.10 -12.31
N ILE A 465 3.43 9.11 -12.68
CA ILE A 465 2.79 10.03 -11.73
C ILE A 465 1.70 9.29 -10.97
N ASN A 466 1.80 9.24 -9.65
CA ASN A 466 0.75 8.71 -8.79
C ASN A 466 0.36 9.75 -7.74
N LEU A 467 -0.94 9.86 -7.48
CA LEU A 467 -1.49 10.73 -6.46
C LEU A 467 -2.44 9.92 -5.56
N SER A 468 -2.17 9.97 -4.27
CA SER A 468 -3.00 9.34 -3.25
C SER A 468 -3.18 10.23 -2.04
N GLU A 469 -4.31 10.10 -1.34
CA GLU A 469 -4.62 10.77 -0.08
C GLU A 469 -3.98 10.03 1.09
N THR A 470 -2.66 9.88 1.02
CA THR A 470 -1.79 9.20 1.99
C THR A 470 -0.71 10.18 2.46
N GLN A 471 -0.03 9.86 3.56
CA GLN A 471 1.16 10.61 3.95
C GLN A 471 2.34 10.20 3.05
N CYS A 472 3.20 11.17 2.71
CA CYS A 472 4.46 10.86 2.03
C CYS A 472 5.46 10.24 3.00
N PRO A 473 6.37 9.37 2.51
CA PRO A 473 7.49 8.91 3.32
C PRO A 473 8.35 10.10 3.77
N HIS A 474 8.85 10.06 5.00
CA HIS A 474 9.70 11.13 5.54
C HIS A 474 11.06 11.20 4.83
N HIS A 475 11.62 10.03 4.49
CA HIS A 475 12.92 9.91 3.83
C HIS A 475 12.88 8.81 2.78
N ILE A 476 13.78 8.91 1.81
CA ILE A 476 13.95 7.93 0.74
C ILE A 476 15.43 7.55 0.69
N TRP A 477 15.71 6.26 0.78
CA TRP A 477 17.04 5.74 0.52
C TRP A 477 17.08 5.11 -0.87
N HIS A 478 17.69 5.83 -1.82
CA HIS A 478 17.95 5.34 -3.17
C HIS A 478 19.28 4.58 -3.23
N ILE A 479 19.24 3.34 -3.72
CA ILE A 479 20.42 2.49 -3.90
C ILE A 479 20.55 2.17 -5.39
N LYS A 480 21.62 2.69 -6.01
CA LYS A 480 21.93 2.45 -7.43
C LYS A 480 22.73 1.17 -7.63
N ASN A 481 22.63 0.57 -8.82
CA ASN A 481 23.36 -0.65 -9.20
C ASN A 481 23.20 -1.78 -8.18
N PHE A 482 21.97 -2.00 -7.70
CA PHE A 482 21.65 -2.81 -6.54
C PHE A 482 21.99 -4.30 -6.72
N THR A 483 21.82 -4.84 -7.93
CA THR A 483 21.96 -6.27 -8.22
C THR A 483 23.34 -6.83 -7.86
N GLN A 484 24.40 -6.01 -7.90
CA GLN A 484 25.76 -6.44 -7.55
C GLN A 484 25.94 -6.83 -6.07
N TYR A 485 25.03 -6.39 -5.20
CA TYR A 485 25.14 -6.60 -3.75
C TYR A 485 24.45 -7.89 -3.28
N ILE A 486 23.55 -8.46 -4.09
CA ILE A 486 22.72 -9.61 -3.69
C ILE A 486 23.57 -10.87 -3.58
N GLY A 487 23.63 -11.47 -2.38
CA GLY A 487 24.45 -12.65 -2.09
C GLY A 487 25.96 -12.38 -2.12
N SER A 488 26.37 -11.10 -2.13
CA SER A 488 27.77 -10.70 -2.21
C SER A 488 28.37 -10.46 -0.83
N SER A 489 29.68 -10.67 -0.68
CA SER A 489 30.43 -10.26 0.52
C SER A 489 30.43 -8.75 0.75
N SER A 490 30.17 -7.96 -0.30
CA SER A 490 29.96 -6.51 -0.23
C SER A 490 28.50 -6.11 0.05
N GLY A 491 27.61 -7.07 0.29
CA GLY A 491 26.17 -6.87 0.48
C GLY A 491 25.73 -6.21 1.78
N THR A 492 26.66 -5.64 2.56
CA THR A 492 26.37 -4.94 3.82
C THR A 492 26.31 -3.44 3.57
N LEU A 493 25.10 -2.90 3.47
CA LEU A 493 24.85 -1.51 3.10
C LEU A 493 24.31 -0.71 4.29
N TYR A 494 24.81 0.52 4.46
CA TYR A 494 24.28 1.48 5.43
C TYR A 494 23.74 2.70 4.69
N SER A 495 22.56 3.17 5.07
CA SER A 495 21.97 4.38 4.51
C SER A 495 22.78 5.63 4.90
N PRO A 496 22.58 6.76 4.21
CA PRO A 496 22.90 8.09 4.77
C PRO A 496 22.22 8.30 6.15
N PRO A 497 22.74 9.21 6.98
CA PRO A 497 22.06 9.60 8.21
C PRO A 497 20.78 10.39 7.91
N PHE A 498 19.72 10.11 8.65
CA PHE A 498 18.44 10.82 8.57
C PHE A 498 18.02 11.32 9.95
N TYR A 499 17.10 12.28 9.97
CA TYR A 499 16.47 12.79 11.21
C TYR A 499 14.97 12.51 11.19
N SER A 500 14.46 11.86 12.24
CA SER A 500 13.01 11.65 12.44
C SER A 500 12.28 12.98 12.67
N SER A 501 10.94 12.95 12.62
CA SER A 501 10.10 14.13 12.88
C SER A 501 10.29 14.72 14.29
N LYS A 502 10.66 13.90 15.28
CA LYS A 502 11.00 14.33 16.65
C LYS A 502 12.47 14.75 16.81
N GLY A 503 13.29 14.62 15.77
CA GLY A 503 14.68 15.06 15.76
C GLY A 503 15.71 14.00 16.17
N TYR A 504 15.32 12.74 16.41
CA TYR A 504 16.27 11.63 16.59
C TYR A 504 17.00 11.32 15.28
N ALA A 505 18.32 11.24 15.32
CA ALA A 505 19.12 10.79 14.19
C ALA A 505 19.11 9.27 14.08
N PHE A 506 18.99 8.75 12.86
CA PHE A 506 18.96 7.31 12.61
C PHE A 506 19.66 6.92 11.30
N GLN A 507 19.93 5.62 11.17
CA GLN A 507 20.52 5.00 9.99
C GLN A 507 19.90 3.62 9.77
N ILE A 508 19.72 3.23 8.51
CA ILE A 508 19.23 1.90 8.13
C ILE A 508 20.42 1.03 7.70
N HIS A 509 20.39 -0.22 8.12
CA HIS A 509 21.34 -1.24 7.73
C HIS A 509 20.60 -2.32 6.93
N LEU A 510 20.99 -2.50 5.67
CA LEU A 510 20.49 -3.56 4.80
C LEU A 510 21.59 -4.60 4.60
N ASN A 511 21.30 -5.85 4.94
CA ASN A 511 22.22 -6.97 4.78
C ASN A 511 21.71 -7.91 3.68
N LEU A 512 22.45 -7.98 2.57
CA LEU A 512 22.20 -8.82 1.40
C LEU A 512 23.25 -9.95 1.27
N SER A 513 24.14 -10.10 2.26
CA SER A 513 25.25 -11.06 2.19
C SER A 513 24.84 -12.50 2.48
N HIS A 514 23.67 -12.72 3.08
CA HIS A 514 23.16 -14.07 3.29
C HIS A 514 22.86 -14.76 1.96
N SER A 515 22.86 -16.09 1.90
CA SER A 515 22.62 -16.80 0.63
C SER A 515 21.20 -16.63 0.12
N THR A 516 20.21 -16.61 1.02
CA THR A 516 18.79 -16.67 0.66
C THR A 516 17.96 -15.43 0.98
N ASN A 517 18.31 -14.67 2.02
CA ASN A 517 17.42 -13.67 2.64
C ASN A 517 18.13 -12.33 2.77
N ALA A 518 17.41 -11.26 2.48
CA ALA A 518 17.81 -9.92 2.86
C ALA A 518 17.35 -9.65 4.30
N GLY A 519 18.21 -9.03 5.11
CA GLY A 519 17.86 -8.49 6.43
C GLY A 519 17.86 -6.96 6.43
N ILE A 520 17.01 -6.35 7.26
CA ILE A 520 16.95 -4.90 7.41
C ILE A 520 16.85 -4.51 8.89
N TYR A 521 17.63 -3.52 9.32
CA TYR A 521 17.73 -3.09 10.71
C TYR A 521 17.75 -1.57 10.84
N PHE A 522 16.97 -1.08 11.80
CA PHE A 522 16.93 0.32 12.20
C PHE A 522 17.94 0.57 13.33
N HIS A 523 18.74 1.63 13.20
CA HIS A 523 19.70 2.07 14.22
C HIS A 523 19.47 3.53 14.58
N LEU A 524 19.41 3.84 15.89
CA LEU A 524 19.63 5.21 16.34
C LEU A 524 21.13 5.53 16.26
N ILE A 525 21.47 6.74 15.84
CA ILE A 525 22.85 7.22 15.76
C ILE A 525 23.00 8.52 16.54
N SER A 526 24.22 8.89 16.91
CA SER A 526 24.48 10.17 17.55
C SER A 526 24.13 11.32 16.61
N GLY A 527 23.22 12.19 17.04
CA GLY A 527 22.76 13.35 16.29
C GLY A 527 23.03 14.67 17.00
N ALA A 528 22.84 15.78 16.27
CA ALA A 528 23.03 17.13 16.80
C ALA A 528 22.01 17.50 17.90
N ASN A 529 20.83 16.88 17.89
CA ASN A 529 19.73 17.18 18.80
C ASN A 529 19.77 16.36 20.09
N ASP A 530 20.69 15.38 20.21
CA ASP A 530 20.65 14.35 21.25
C ASP A 530 20.60 14.88 22.69
N ASP A 531 21.15 16.07 22.95
CA ASP A 531 21.16 16.71 24.28
C ASP A 531 19.78 17.20 24.73
N GLN A 532 18.86 17.43 23.79
CA GLN A 532 17.51 17.97 24.03
C GLN A 532 16.43 16.88 23.95
N LEU A 533 16.78 15.70 23.47
CA LEU A 533 15.84 14.59 23.26
C LEU A 533 15.65 13.76 24.52
N GLN A 534 14.48 13.13 24.63
CA GLN A 534 14.19 12.18 25.68
C GLN A 534 14.94 10.86 25.44
N TRP A 535 15.51 10.27 26.49
CA TRP A 535 16.20 8.98 26.43
C TRP A 535 15.81 8.11 27.63
N PRO A 536 15.62 6.78 27.45
CA PRO A 536 15.62 6.04 26.20
C PRO A 536 14.53 6.51 25.21
N CYS A 537 14.77 6.33 23.90
CA CYS A 537 13.91 6.84 22.83
C CYS A 537 12.49 6.23 22.93
N PRO A 538 11.45 7.02 23.25
CA PRO A 538 10.14 6.46 23.57
C PRO A 538 9.22 6.37 22.34
N TRP A 539 8.75 5.16 22.04
CA TRP A 539 7.61 4.86 21.17
C TRP A 539 7.68 5.50 19.77
N GLN A 540 8.87 5.57 19.19
CA GLN A 540 9.04 5.95 17.78
C GLN A 540 8.88 4.69 16.93
N GLN A 541 7.88 4.65 16.06
CA GLN A 541 7.71 3.59 15.09
C GLN A 541 8.48 3.96 13.81
N ALA A 542 9.43 3.11 13.43
CA ALA A 542 10.17 3.19 12.19
C ALA A 542 9.63 2.16 11.19
N THR A 543 9.00 2.65 10.12
CA THR A 543 8.48 1.86 9.02
C THR A 543 9.45 1.92 7.84
N MET A 544 9.92 0.75 7.41
CA MET A 544 10.86 0.55 6.31
C MET A 544 10.16 -0.22 5.19
N THR A 545 10.02 0.41 4.03
CA THR A 545 9.29 -0.16 2.89
C THR A 545 10.21 -0.28 1.68
N LEU A 546 10.46 -1.50 1.24
CA LEU A 546 11.07 -1.77 -0.07
C LEU A 546 9.99 -1.57 -1.14
N LEU A 547 10.17 -0.54 -1.96
CA LEU A 547 9.18 -0.15 -2.96
C LEU A 547 9.15 -1.14 -4.13
N ASP A 548 7.97 -1.71 -4.39
CA ASP A 548 7.65 -2.28 -5.70
C ASP A 548 7.38 -1.12 -6.67
N GLN A 549 8.23 -0.91 -7.67
CA GLN A 549 8.24 0.28 -8.53
C GLN A 549 7.27 0.17 -9.71
N ASN A 550 6.15 -0.51 -9.50
CA ASN A 550 5.09 -0.63 -10.49
C ASN A 550 4.54 0.76 -10.85
N PRO A 551 4.28 1.04 -12.14
CA PRO A 551 3.68 2.29 -12.63
C PRO A 551 2.42 2.73 -11.89
N ASP A 552 1.56 1.78 -11.50
CA ASP A 552 0.31 2.05 -10.82
C ASP A 552 0.43 1.71 -9.33
N ILE A 553 0.25 2.73 -8.48
CA ILE A 553 0.32 2.58 -7.01
C ILE A 553 -0.64 1.50 -6.48
N ARG A 554 -1.75 1.23 -7.17
CA ARG A 554 -2.74 0.22 -6.77
C ARG A 554 -2.23 -1.21 -6.94
N GLN A 555 -1.31 -1.43 -7.88
CA GLN A 555 -0.74 -2.75 -8.21
C GLN A 555 0.59 -3.04 -7.49
N ARG A 556 1.09 -2.08 -6.70
CA ARG A 556 2.33 -2.27 -5.94
C ARG A 556 2.14 -3.27 -4.80
N MET A 557 3.01 -4.26 -4.72
CA MET A 557 3.13 -5.19 -3.60
C MET A 557 4.39 -4.90 -2.79
N SER A 558 4.60 -3.63 -2.41
CA SER A 558 5.79 -3.19 -1.68
C SER A 558 5.96 -3.93 -0.35
N ASN A 559 7.17 -4.44 -0.09
CA ASN A 559 7.49 -5.22 1.10
C ASN A 559 7.81 -4.29 2.28
N GLN A 560 7.05 -4.39 3.37
CA GLN A 560 7.12 -3.43 4.47
C GLN A 560 7.32 -4.13 5.82
N ARG A 561 8.19 -3.56 6.66
CA ARG A 561 8.34 -3.92 8.07
C ARG A 561 8.41 -2.67 8.93
N SER A 562 7.83 -2.75 10.12
CA SER A 562 7.88 -1.68 11.11
C SER A 562 8.43 -2.20 12.43
N VAL A 563 9.19 -1.36 13.12
CA VAL A 563 9.68 -1.62 14.48
C VAL A 563 9.44 -0.40 15.36
N THR A 564 9.18 -0.60 16.64
CA THR A 564 8.93 0.50 17.58
C THR A 564 9.98 0.53 18.69
N THR A 565 10.48 1.72 19.03
CA THR A 565 11.43 1.90 20.11
C THR A 565 10.74 1.78 21.47
N ASP A 566 10.83 0.62 22.11
CA ASP A 566 10.35 0.42 23.50
C ASP A 566 11.37 1.01 24.49
N PRO A 567 11.05 2.12 25.19
CA PRO A 567 11.99 2.77 26.11
C PRO A 567 12.36 1.89 27.32
N PHE A 568 11.60 0.84 27.60
CA PHE A 568 11.83 -0.09 28.71
C PHE A 568 12.66 -1.31 28.32
N MET A 569 12.91 -1.52 27.02
CA MET A 569 13.71 -2.63 26.53
C MET A 569 15.14 -2.54 27.04
N THR A 570 15.62 -3.60 27.69
CA THR A 570 16.99 -3.72 28.20
C THR A 570 17.81 -4.72 27.40
N THR A 571 19.12 -4.53 27.45
CA THR A 571 20.13 -5.47 26.91
C THR A 571 20.55 -6.47 27.99
N ASP A 572 21.19 -7.58 27.60
CA ASP A 572 21.73 -8.59 28.52
C ASP A 572 22.64 -8.00 29.63
N ASN A 573 23.25 -6.83 29.37
CA ASN A 573 24.15 -6.15 30.29
C ASN A 573 23.42 -5.16 31.22
N GLY A 574 22.08 -5.10 31.19
CA GLY A 574 21.26 -4.21 32.00
C GLY A 574 21.09 -2.79 31.48
N ASN A 575 21.79 -2.40 30.42
CA ASN A 575 21.61 -1.08 29.78
C ASN A 575 20.33 -1.06 28.94
N TYR A 576 19.67 0.09 28.83
CA TYR A 576 18.54 0.28 27.91
C TYR A 576 19.00 0.18 26.45
N PHE A 577 18.27 -0.59 25.64
CA PHE A 577 18.59 -0.85 24.24
C PHE A 577 18.54 0.43 23.41
N TRP A 578 17.52 1.26 23.65
CA TRP A 578 17.25 2.51 22.94
C TRP A 578 17.76 3.75 23.70
N ASP A 579 18.75 3.61 24.59
CA ASP A 579 19.41 4.78 25.20
C ASP A 579 20.26 5.53 24.17
N ARG A 580 20.76 6.70 24.58
CA ARG A 580 21.55 7.59 23.75
C ARG A 580 22.75 6.86 23.14
N PRO A 581 22.95 6.89 21.81
CA PRO A 581 24.06 6.21 21.14
C PRO A 581 25.45 6.58 21.67
N SER A 582 25.64 7.80 22.19
CA SER A 582 26.90 8.17 22.84
C SER A 582 27.24 7.36 24.09
N LYS A 583 26.23 6.82 24.79
CA LYS A 583 26.37 5.99 25.99
C LYS A 583 26.46 4.50 25.66
N VAL A 584 25.57 4.00 24.79
CA VAL A 584 25.39 2.55 24.56
C VAL A 584 25.86 2.08 23.18
N GLY A 585 26.19 3.00 22.28
CA GLY A 585 26.54 2.71 20.88
C GLY A 585 28.03 2.51 20.64
N GLU A 586 28.32 1.79 19.56
CA GLU A 586 29.68 1.53 19.06
C GLU A 586 30.17 2.67 18.14
N VAL A 587 31.49 2.79 18.02
CA VAL A 587 32.11 3.76 17.12
C VAL A 587 31.91 3.31 15.67
N ALA A 588 31.43 4.20 14.82
CA ALA A 588 31.26 4.01 13.38
C ALA A 588 31.75 5.24 12.61
N PHE A 589 31.87 5.12 11.30
CA PHE A 589 32.36 6.18 10.41
C PHE A 589 31.40 6.42 9.27
N PHE A 590 31.10 7.70 8.99
CA PHE A 590 30.40 8.08 7.77
C PHE A 590 31.32 7.93 6.55
N PRO A 591 30.78 7.90 5.32
CA PRO A 591 31.60 7.81 4.10
C PRO A 591 32.66 8.91 3.97
N ASN A 592 32.42 10.09 4.56
CA ASN A 592 33.38 11.19 4.58
C ASN A 592 34.50 11.05 5.64
N GLY A 593 34.55 9.94 6.39
CA GLY A 593 35.51 9.68 7.45
C GLY A 593 35.15 10.26 8.82
N THR A 594 34.03 10.99 8.94
CA THR A 594 33.60 11.55 10.23
C THR A 594 33.16 10.44 11.18
N GLN A 595 33.72 10.44 12.39
CA GLN A 595 33.39 9.48 13.43
C GLN A 595 32.04 9.82 14.10
N PHE A 596 31.21 8.81 14.34
CA PHE A 596 29.96 8.93 15.08
C PHE A 596 29.71 7.69 15.96
N ARG A 597 28.61 7.68 16.73
CA ARG A 597 28.19 6.53 17.54
C ARG A 597 26.92 5.91 16.97
N ARG A 598 26.94 4.61 16.72
CA ARG A 598 25.79 3.83 16.23
C ARG A 598 25.24 2.97 17.36
N GLY A 599 23.98 3.17 17.72
CA GLY A 599 23.24 2.32 18.64
C GLY A 599 22.97 0.93 18.03
N ARG A 600 22.51 -0.01 18.86
CA ARG A 600 22.20 -1.37 18.43
C ARG A 600 21.13 -1.37 17.34
N GLY A 601 21.25 -2.31 16.40
CA GLY A 601 20.28 -2.46 15.32
C GLY A 601 19.10 -3.30 15.76
N TYR A 602 17.90 -2.90 15.39
CA TYR A 602 16.67 -3.66 15.65
C TYR A 602 15.88 -3.80 14.36
N GLY A 603 15.48 -5.02 14.03
CA GLY A 603 14.86 -5.32 12.74
C GLY A 603 14.80 -6.82 12.50
N THR A 604 14.86 -7.22 11.24
CA THR A 604 14.65 -8.61 10.82
C THR A 604 15.80 -9.14 9.96
N SER A 605 16.15 -10.41 10.13
CA SER A 605 17.03 -11.13 9.18
C SER A 605 16.29 -11.72 7.96
N ALA A 606 14.96 -11.79 8.02
CA ALA A 606 14.07 -12.31 6.98
C ALA A 606 13.15 -11.19 6.47
N PHE A 607 13.74 -10.10 5.97
CA PHE A 607 12.98 -8.98 5.42
C PHE A 607 12.27 -9.37 4.13
N ILE A 608 13.01 -9.98 3.21
CA ILE A 608 12.53 -10.51 1.93
C ILE A 608 13.53 -11.55 1.42
N THR A 609 13.05 -12.61 0.76
CA THR A 609 13.96 -13.58 0.11
C THR A 609 14.61 -12.95 -1.12
N HIS A 610 15.82 -13.38 -1.47
CA HIS A 610 16.52 -12.94 -2.68
C HIS A 610 15.74 -13.28 -3.96
N THR A 611 14.97 -14.38 -3.96
CA THR A 611 14.10 -14.74 -5.06
C THR A 611 12.97 -13.72 -5.23
N ARG A 612 12.27 -13.36 -4.15
CA ARG A 612 11.20 -12.34 -4.18
C ARG A 612 11.73 -10.94 -4.47
N LEU A 613 12.90 -10.60 -3.94
CA LEU A 613 13.58 -9.32 -4.21
C LEU A 613 13.92 -9.13 -5.70
N LYS A 614 14.15 -10.22 -6.44
CA LYS A 614 14.40 -10.20 -7.90
C LYS A 614 13.11 -10.31 -8.73
N SER A 615 11.97 -10.48 -8.08
CA SER A 615 10.65 -10.52 -8.73
C SER A 615 10.02 -9.13 -8.76
N ARG A 616 8.92 -8.98 -9.51
CA ARG A 616 8.18 -7.72 -9.67
C ARG A 616 9.13 -6.55 -10.04
N ASP A 617 8.78 -5.33 -9.64
CA ASP A 617 9.54 -4.12 -9.95
C ASP A 617 10.32 -3.61 -8.72
N PHE A 618 10.74 -4.48 -7.78
CA PHE A 618 11.58 -4.05 -6.66
C PHE A 618 12.91 -3.47 -7.15
N ILE A 619 13.53 -4.13 -8.14
CA ILE A 619 14.74 -3.67 -8.81
C ILE A 619 14.36 -3.23 -10.23
N LYS A 620 14.33 -1.92 -10.48
CA LYS A 620 13.95 -1.34 -11.77
C LYS A 620 15.07 -0.43 -12.27
N GLY A 621 15.56 -0.66 -13.49
CA GLY A 621 16.74 0.05 -14.00
C GLY A 621 18.04 -0.17 -13.21
N GLY A 622 18.12 -1.24 -12.41
CA GLY A 622 19.23 -1.49 -11.48
C GLY A 622 19.11 -0.71 -10.17
N ASP A 623 18.04 0.06 -9.97
CA ASP A 623 17.81 0.90 -8.81
C ASP A 623 16.79 0.26 -7.85
N VAL A 624 16.98 0.55 -6.56
CA VAL A 624 16.07 0.17 -5.47
C VAL A 624 15.77 1.40 -4.60
N TYR A 625 14.53 1.52 -4.15
CA TYR A 625 14.11 2.54 -3.21
C TYR A 625 13.59 1.91 -1.90
N ILE A 626 14.16 2.33 -0.78
CA ILE A 626 13.64 2.04 0.55
C ILE A 626 13.02 3.32 1.10
N LEU A 627 11.69 3.32 1.26
CA LEU A 627 10.93 4.42 1.83
C LEU A 627 10.92 4.30 3.35
N LEU A 628 11.13 5.42 4.04
CA LEU A 628 11.34 5.47 5.48
C LEU A 628 10.41 6.50 6.13
N THR A 629 9.62 6.04 7.10
CA THR A 629 8.80 6.90 7.97
C THR A 629 9.14 6.57 9.41
N VAL A 630 9.47 7.59 10.19
CA VAL A 630 9.74 7.48 11.63
C VAL A 630 8.88 8.50 12.36
N GLU A 631 7.95 8.03 13.18
CA GLU A 631 6.93 8.86 13.83
C GLU A 631 6.63 8.42 15.26
N ASP A 632 6.09 9.35 16.05
CA ASP A 632 5.72 9.14 17.44
C ASP A 632 4.30 8.55 17.55
N ILE A 633 4.23 7.31 18.02
CA ILE A 633 2.97 6.59 18.19
C ILE A 633 2.54 6.49 19.66
N SER A 634 3.14 7.25 20.57
CA SER A 634 2.81 7.22 22.01
C SER A 634 1.34 7.53 22.31
N HIS A 635 0.68 8.30 21.43
CA HIS A 635 -0.76 8.58 21.51
C HIS A 635 -1.62 7.32 21.38
N LEU A 636 -1.11 6.24 20.77
CA LEU A 636 -1.81 4.96 20.67
C LEU A 636 -1.82 4.17 21.98
N ASN A 637 -1.03 4.57 22.99
CA ASN A 637 -0.98 3.90 24.30
C ASN A 637 -2.28 4.08 25.10
N SER A 638 -3.05 5.14 24.83
CA SER A 638 -4.39 5.31 25.38
C SER A 638 -5.39 5.02 24.27
N THR A 639 -5.98 3.82 24.27
CA THR A 639 -7.16 3.62 23.43
C THR A 639 -8.35 4.39 23.98
N GLN A 640 -9.25 4.78 23.09
CA GLN A 640 -10.39 5.66 23.35
C GLN A 640 -11.12 5.25 24.64
N VAL A 641 -11.40 6.24 25.47
CA VAL A 641 -12.23 6.12 26.68
C VAL A 641 -13.47 5.31 26.31
N GLN A 642 -13.58 4.09 26.84
CA GLN A 642 -14.85 3.39 26.97
C GLN A 642 -15.86 4.43 27.44
N PRO A 643 -16.97 4.71 26.74
CA PRO A 643 -17.97 5.59 27.29
C PRO A 643 -18.46 4.98 28.60
N THR A 644 -17.98 5.53 29.72
CA THR A 644 -18.52 5.27 31.04
C THR A 644 -20.00 5.60 30.97
N PRO A 645 -20.92 4.73 31.42
CA PRO A 645 -22.33 5.08 31.49
C PRO A 645 -22.49 6.17 32.56
N THR A 646 -22.39 7.44 32.16
CA THR A 646 -22.63 8.57 33.06
C THR A 646 -24.13 8.71 33.25
N SER A 647 -24.56 8.23 34.42
CA SER A 647 -25.83 8.51 35.06
C SER A 647 -26.14 10.02 35.07
N ASN A 648 -27.37 10.33 34.64
CA ASN A 648 -28.20 11.49 34.96
C ASN A 648 -27.69 12.89 34.54
N THR A 649 -27.52 13.10 33.24
CA THR A 649 -27.89 14.37 32.63
C THR A 649 -29.39 14.31 32.28
N ILE A 650 -30.14 15.40 32.55
CA ILE A 650 -31.53 15.52 32.10
C ILE A 650 -31.48 15.54 30.57
N ASP A 651 -31.80 14.40 29.98
CA ASP A 651 -31.79 14.20 28.54
C ASP A 651 -33.00 14.91 27.92
N LEU A 652 -32.76 16.05 27.28
CA LEU A 652 -33.76 16.84 26.57
C LEU A 652 -34.41 16.06 25.42
N CYS A 653 -33.80 14.96 24.97
CA CYS A 653 -34.35 14.05 23.95
C CYS A 653 -35.24 12.94 24.51
N THR A 654 -35.31 12.72 25.84
CA THR A 654 -36.19 11.68 26.41
C THR A 654 -37.67 11.99 26.19
N ASN A 655 -38.04 13.28 26.12
CA ASN A 655 -39.41 13.74 25.88
C ASN A 655 -39.63 14.31 24.47
N PHE A 656 -38.61 14.33 23.60
CA PHE A 656 -38.70 14.85 22.24
C PHE A 656 -38.48 13.71 21.23
N LYS A 657 -39.59 13.15 20.74
CA LYS A 657 -39.58 11.99 19.84
C LYS A 657 -39.49 12.43 18.39
N CYS A 658 -38.45 11.95 17.70
CA CYS A 658 -38.34 12.03 16.24
C CYS A 658 -39.11 10.88 15.59
N GLU A 659 -39.67 11.14 14.42
CA GLU A 659 -40.39 10.16 13.60
C GLU A 659 -39.47 9.63 12.49
N ASN A 660 -39.86 8.51 11.87
CA ASN A 660 -39.16 7.89 10.74
C ASN A 660 -37.65 7.67 10.98
N ASP A 661 -37.32 7.11 12.14
CA ASP A 661 -35.95 6.83 12.59
C ASP A 661 -35.02 8.05 12.65
N GLY A 662 -35.59 9.27 12.69
CA GLY A 662 -34.84 10.49 12.93
C GLY A 662 -34.10 10.44 14.28
N ILE A 663 -32.90 11.01 14.32
CA ILE A 663 -32.06 11.00 15.52
C ILE A 663 -32.23 12.34 16.24
N CYS A 664 -32.71 12.32 17.49
CA CYS A 664 -32.77 13.53 18.31
C CYS A 664 -31.36 13.96 18.71
N ILE A 665 -31.03 15.22 18.46
CA ILE A 665 -29.79 15.86 18.89
C ILE A 665 -30.10 17.13 19.66
N VAL A 666 -29.21 17.55 20.54
CA VAL A 666 -29.33 18.84 21.24
C VAL A 666 -28.44 19.86 20.55
N GLN A 667 -29.04 20.86 19.90
CA GLN A 667 -28.33 21.95 19.24
C GLN A 667 -28.68 23.27 19.94
N ASN A 668 -27.66 24.00 20.43
CA ASN A 668 -27.83 25.26 21.19
C ASN A 668 -28.81 25.16 22.38
N GLY A 669 -28.84 24.02 23.08
CA GLY A 669 -29.70 23.81 24.25
C GLY A 669 -31.18 23.51 23.95
N LYS A 670 -31.53 23.19 22.70
CA LYS A 670 -32.87 22.73 22.29
C LYS A 670 -32.79 21.37 21.60
N PRO A 671 -33.77 20.47 21.80
CA PRO A 671 -33.84 19.21 21.07
C PRO A 671 -34.32 19.46 19.62
N GLU A 672 -33.62 18.87 18.65
CA GLU A 672 -33.90 18.97 17.21
C GLU A 672 -33.69 17.60 16.55
N CYS A 673 -34.50 17.25 15.55
CA CYS A 673 -34.39 15.96 14.87
C CYS A 673 -33.51 16.04 13.62
N ARG A 674 -32.51 15.16 13.53
CA ARG A 674 -31.80 14.90 12.27
C ARG A 674 -32.49 13.79 11.50
N CYS A 675 -32.97 14.14 10.32
CA CYS A 675 -33.74 13.26 9.47
C CYS A 675 -32.85 12.43 8.55
N LEU A 676 -33.22 11.16 8.36
CA LEU A 676 -32.57 10.28 7.40
C LEU A 676 -32.80 10.73 5.96
N SER A 677 -31.77 10.54 5.14
CA SER A 677 -31.79 10.77 3.70
C SER A 677 -31.03 9.66 2.97
N GLY A 678 -31.63 9.13 1.90
CA GLY A 678 -30.99 8.25 0.93
C GLY A 678 -30.72 8.99 -0.39
N GLU A 679 -30.26 8.28 -1.42
CA GLU A 679 -29.89 8.89 -2.71
C GLU A 679 -31.06 9.63 -3.39
N ASP A 680 -32.29 9.09 -3.31
CA ASP A 680 -33.48 9.63 -4.02
C ASP A 680 -34.65 10.04 -3.10
N TRP A 681 -34.46 10.05 -1.78
CA TRP A 681 -35.49 10.43 -0.80
C TRP A 681 -34.89 10.99 0.49
N TRP A 682 -35.65 11.83 1.19
CA TRP A 682 -35.27 12.36 2.50
C TRP A 682 -36.49 12.56 3.39
N TYR A 683 -36.32 12.44 4.70
CA TYR A 683 -37.32 12.93 5.64
C TYR A 683 -37.05 14.41 5.97
N MET A 684 -38.12 15.17 6.22
CA MET A 684 -38.09 16.60 6.51
C MET A 684 -39.25 16.97 7.44
N GLY A 685 -39.14 18.13 8.09
CA GLY A 685 -40.05 18.56 9.16
C GLY A 685 -39.32 18.62 10.50
N GLU A 686 -39.92 19.31 11.47
CA GLU A 686 -39.30 19.55 12.79
C GLU A 686 -39.06 18.25 13.57
N ARG A 687 -39.80 17.18 13.23
CA ARG A 687 -39.65 15.83 13.78
C ARG A 687 -39.41 14.76 12.73
N CYS A 688 -39.01 15.14 11.51
CA CYS A 688 -38.83 14.22 10.38
C CYS A 688 -40.12 13.52 9.94
N GLU A 689 -41.27 14.14 10.16
CA GLU A 689 -42.58 13.53 9.93
C GLU A 689 -42.99 13.45 8.44
N ARG A 690 -42.28 14.13 7.54
CA ARG A 690 -42.62 14.18 6.10
C ARG A 690 -41.54 13.53 5.27
N ARG A 691 -41.92 12.72 4.29
CA ARG A 691 -41.00 12.16 3.29
C ARG A 691 -41.04 12.99 2.01
N GLY A 692 -39.88 13.37 1.51
CA GLY A 692 -39.67 13.91 0.17
C GLY A 692 -38.95 12.90 -0.72
N SER A 693 -39.23 12.96 -2.03
CA SER A 693 -38.51 12.20 -3.04
C SER A 693 -38.28 13.03 -4.29
N ILE A 694 -37.24 12.69 -5.05
CA ILE A 694 -36.95 13.30 -6.35
C ILE A 694 -38.12 13.10 -7.32
N GLN A 695 -38.85 11.98 -7.26
CA GLN A 695 -40.04 11.77 -8.11
C GLN A 695 -41.16 12.78 -7.85
N ASP A 696 -41.45 13.11 -6.59
CA ASP A 696 -42.49 14.10 -6.26
C ASP A 696 -42.11 15.50 -6.74
N THR A 697 -40.81 15.81 -6.69
CA THR A 697 -40.26 17.09 -7.19
C THR A 697 -40.34 17.17 -8.71
N ILE A 698 -40.09 16.06 -9.42
CA ILE A 698 -40.24 15.96 -10.88
C ILE A 698 -41.72 16.07 -11.30
N VAL A 699 -42.66 15.46 -10.58
CA VAL A 699 -44.10 15.54 -10.89
C VAL A 699 -44.65 16.96 -10.69
N ILE A 700 -44.20 17.69 -9.66
CA ILE A 700 -44.57 19.10 -9.45
C ILE A 700 -43.91 20.01 -10.50
N ALA A 701 -42.66 19.74 -10.89
CA ALA A 701 -41.98 20.48 -11.96
C ALA A 701 -42.59 20.22 -13.35
N ALA A 702 -43.02 19.00 -13.65
CA ALA A 702 -43.66 18.61 -14.90
C ALA A 702 -45.09 19.18 -15.03
N SER A 703 -45.86 19.21 -13.94
CA SER A 703 -47.22 19.79 -13.95
C SER A 703 -47.20 21.31 -14.09
N SER A 704 -46.23 21.99 -13.47
CA SER A 704 -46.06 23.44 -13.61
C SER A 704 -45.56 23.85 -15.00
N THR A 705 -44.63 23.09 -15.61
CA THR A 705 -44.23 23.33 -17.01
C THR A 705 -45.37 23.05 -17.99
N ALA A 706 -46.16 21.98 -17.80
CA ALA A 706 -47.32 21.70 -18.62
C ALA A 706 -48.38 22.82 -18.56
N ALA A 707 -48.62 23.39 -17.36
CA ALA A 707 -49.54 24.51 -17.19
C ALA A 707 -49.04 25.78 -17.92
N VAL A 708 -47.74 26.09 -17.83
CA VAL A 708 -47.15 27.24 -18.55
C VAL A 708 -47.21 27.03 -20.06
N PHE A 709 -46.94 25.82 -20.55
CA PHE A 709 -47.08 25.48 -21.97
C PHE A 709 -48.53 25.60 -22.46
N ALA A 710 -49.51 25.14 -21.68
CA ALA A 710 -50.92 25.28 -22.02
C ALA A 710 -51.34 26.77 -22.09
N VAL A 711 -50.90 27.59 -21.15
CA VAL A 711 -51.17 29.05 -21.16
C VAL A 711 -50.50 29.71 -22.36
N MET A 712 -49.23 29.39 -22.66
CA MET A 712 -48.53 29.89 -23.84
C MET A 712 -49.25 29.50 -25.14
N LEU A 713 -49.74 28.25 -25.23
CA LEU A 713 -50.49 27.76 -26.39
C LEU A 713 -51.83 28.49 -26.55
N ILE A 714 -52.54 28.74 -25.45
CA ILE A 714 -53.79 29.53 -25.46
C ILE A 714 -53.50 30.96 -25.92
N VAL A 715 -52.45 31.61 -25.40
CA VAL A 715 -52.05 32.97 -25.80
C VAL A 715 -51.67 33.01 -27.28
N THR A 716 -50.94 32.03 -27.79
CA THR A 716 -50.59 31.96 -29.22
C THR A 716 -51.82 31.71 -30.08
N LEU A 717 -52.72 30.80 -29.70
CA LEU A 717 -53.96 30.55 -30.43
C LEU A 717 -54.89 31.76 -30.44
N VAL A 718 -55.01 32.47 -29.31
CA VAL A 718 -55.78 33.73 -29.22
C VAL A 718 -55.12 34.83 -30.05
N SER A 719 -53.79 34.93 -30.03
CA SER A 719 -53.05 35.90 -30.85
C SER A 719 -53.22 35.61 -32.34
N VAL A 720 -53.11 34.35 -32.76
CA VAL A 720 -53.36 33.92 -34.14
C VAL A 720 -54.82 34.17 -34.53
N TYR A 721 -55.78 33.88 -33.65
CA TYR A 721 -57.20 34.18 -33.90
C TYR A 721 -57.45 35.69 -34.04
N CYS A 722 -56.87 36.52 -33.18
CA CYS A 722 -56.95 37.98 -33.26
C CYS A 722 -56.31 38.52 -34.54
N VAL A 723 -55.14 38.01 -34.93
CA VAL A 723 -54.46 38.38 -36.19
C VAL A 723 -55.31 37.95 -37.39
N ARG A 724 -55.87 36.74 -37.38
CA ARG A 724 -56.72 36.23 -38.46
C ARG A 724 -58.06 36.98 -38.57
N LYS A 725 -58.64 37.41 -37.44
CA LYS A 725 -59.81 38.30 -37.38
C LYS A 725 -59.48 39.70 -37.90
N ARG A 726 -58.31 40.24 -37.56
CA ARG A 726 -57.82 41.55 -38.06
C ARG A 726 -57.51 41.50 -39.55
N TYR A 727 -56.99 40.39 -40.06
CA TYR A 727 -56.82 40.17 -41.49
C TYR A 727 -58.16 40.05 -42.21
N ARG A 728 -59.12 39.29 -41.66
CA ARG A 728 -60.48 39.20 -42.22
C ARG A 728 -61.21 40.54 -42.25
N SER A 729 -61.04 41.40 -41.23
CA SER A 729 -61.63 42.75 -41.24
C SER A 729 -60.92 43.70 -42.22
N ARG A 730 -59.61 43.53 -42.46
CA ARG A 730 -58.87 44.29 -43.49
C ARG A 730 -59.24 43.87 -44.92
N THR A 731 -59.45 42.58 -45.19
CA THR A 731 -59.97 42.12 -46.48
C THR A 731 -61.43 42.50 -46.74
N SER A 732 -62.21 42.83 -45.70
CA SER A 732 -63.55 43.42 -45.88
C SER A 732 -63.51 44.94 -46.11
N SER A 733 -62.39 45.61 -45.82
CA SER A 733 -62.21 47.05 -45.93
C SER A 733 -61.46 47.49 -47.19
N ASN A 734 -60.74 46.57 -47.85
CA ASN A 734 -59.91 46.88 -49.04
C ASN A 734 -60.56 46.44 -50.37
N THR A 735 -61.86 46.15 -50.40
CA THR A 735 -62.64 45.88 -51.62
C THR A 735 -63.44 47.11 -52.10
N ALA A 736 -63.17 48.28 -51.53
CA ALA A 736 -63.85 49.54 -51.87
C ALA A 736 -62.87 50.72 -51.91
N ASP A 737 -61.75 50.57 -52.63
CA ASP A 737 -61.12 51.70 -53.32
C ASP A 737 -59.92 51.20 -54.14
N MET A 738 -60.13 51.05 -55.45
CA MET A 738 -59.12 51.25 -56.51
C MET A 738 -59.80 50.98 -57.86
N THR A 739 -60.29 52.04 -58.48
CA THR A 739 -60.44 52.15 -59.95
C THR A 739 -59.52 53.26 -60.43
N LEU A 740 -58.61 52.87 -61.34
CA LEU A 740 -57.97 53.66 -62.41
C LEU A 740 -57.20 54.93 -61.97
N GLU A 741 -55.99 55.20 -62.44
CA GLU A 741 -55.53 55.23 -63.83
C GLU A 741 -53.99 55.45 -63.83
N ASN A 742 -53.31 54.92 -64.86
CA ASN A 742 -52.29 55.56 -65.71
C ASN A 742 -51.38 56.67 -65.10
N GLU A 743 -50.07 56.78 -65.36
CA GLU A 743 -49.35 56.65 -66.63
C GLU A 743 -47.85 56.91 -66.39
N HIS A 744 -47.03 56.43 -67.32
CA HIS A 744 -45.71 56.94 -67.76
C HIS A 744 -44.46 56.95 -66.84
N ALA A 745 -43.57 56.01 -67.19
CA ALA A 745 -42.11 56.06 -67.34
C ALA A 745 -41.38 57.41 -67.15
N PHE A 746 -40.28 57.34 -66.40
CA PHE A 746 -38.92 57.73 -66.83
C PHE A 746 -37.88 56.88 -66.08
#